data_AF-A0A316VWJ3-F1
#
_entry.id   AF-A0A316VWJ3-F1
#
_cell.length_a   1.000
_cell.length_b   1.000
_cell.length_c   1.000
_cell.angle_alpha   90.00
_cell.angle_beta   90.00
_cell.angle_gamma   90.00
#
_symmetry.space_group_name_H-M   'P 1'
#
loop_
_entity.id
_entity.type
_entity.pdbx_description
1 polymer ?
#
loop_
_entity_poly.entity_id
_entity_poly.type
_entity_poly.pdbx_seq_one_letter_code
_entity_poly.pdbx_strand_id
1 'polypeptide(L)'
;MATLLQSASQFGVRALDHLFLALHATPESSAVVAERMIVDFPHSFRGFLRMAAAYEASNPKVACLALAQACKTNAELVPKVAKRLGTLRNQVSYGPTVTLEELESIPLPIRDQLLGSWPAQLDEVMSSTLWTACTQSRNRSHFGTYGIPRFFSWVYPGRIAGMSTPRNAQDIDALVDMGFDHVLSLAAESPLDPAWFRFKAIKHVFVPLENYGHPTLEEMDSILELIEQSGTWLIHCGGGVGRAGTILACLISIFGRGDEEKMGYPLLDAGAAISLLRSMRPRSLESESQERFVSAYVSHRWRCAGATKLPEPMSSLRVERSLSSKAPLDDLSVPTIIVMVGLPGSGKSWLAAAIAKRRGDTEIISQDTDGRAACERSMGMKQRDGVLVILDRCNPRQDDRSSWLALMISTRRKIAVFFDIDAALCKQRMDRRLGHPIIRAGRGYNALDQMQRDMRLPSLSEGFDALLTVTSMHAAKEALRVLSPSPKLLKFPRTPHLFNTGAATHDDLTCEDIGSSITGNIVVEEKIDGANLGLSLDADGIIRCQNRSHWISSADHKQFKPLDGWIEAHRDAVYKLLARDSQFLERFILYGEWMVAKHSVYYDRLPSHFVAFDLYDRLTQRFCSRSALATALRGTAIAHVPLVLQTSHVTRERLLSLCQEQSLFSTERREGVYLRFEDDEHRYTIKRAKVVRSDFIAGNEHWSKSIFTPNVIADGHVVEAGDR
;
A
#
# COMPACT_ATOMS: atom_id res chain seq x y z
N MET A 1 -39.51 -33.38 4.55
CA MET A 1 -38.70 -32.22 4.14
C MET A 1 -37.53 -32.61 3.24
N ALA A 2 -36.64 -33.51 3.68
CA ALA A 2 -35.45 -33.91 2.90
C ALA A 2 -35.75 -34.36 1.44
N THR A 3 -36.73 -35.25 1.24
CA THR A 3 -37.15 -35.71 -0.11
C THR A 3 -37.68 -34.59 -1.00
N LEU A 4 -38.40 -33.63 -0.41
CA LEU A 4 -38.96 -32.47 -1.11
C LEU A 4 -37.85 -31.51 -1.55
N LEU A 5 -36.87 -31.25 -0.67
CA LEU A 5 -35.69 -30.42 -0.99
C LEU A 5 -34.84 -31.05 -2.09
N GLN A 6 -34.61 -32.36 -2.02
CA GLN A 6 -33.87 -33.08 -3.06
C GLN A 6 -34.57 -32.99 -4.42
N SER A 7 -35.90 -33.18 -4.44
CA SER A 7 -36.69 -33.06 -5.66
C SER A 7 -36.65 -31.64 -6.21
N ALA A 8 -36.90 -30.63 -5.37
CA ALA A 8 -36.86 -29.23 -5.78
C ALA A 8 -35.47 -28.78 -6.27
N SER A 9 -34.40 -29.27 -5.65
CA SER A 9 -33.02 -29.01 -6.07
C SER A 9 -32.73 -29.49 -7.50
N GLN A 10 -33.24 -30.68 -7.88
CA GLN A 10 -33.12 -31.20 -9.25
C GLN A 10 -33.81 -30.32 -10.29
N PHE A 11 -34.87 -29.60 -9.91
CA PHE A 11 -35.56 -28.63 -10.76
C PHE A 11 -34.93 -27.22 -10.76
N GLY A 12 -33.82 -27.05 -10.02
CA GLY A 12 -33.03 -25.83 -10.01
C GLY A 12 -33.45 -24.78 -8.98
N VAL A 13 -32.67 -23.71 -8.89
CA VAL A 13 -32.83 -22.66 -7.86
C VAL A 13 -34.20 -21.98 -7.83
N ARG A 14 -34.91 -21.91 -8.97
CA ARG A 14 -36.27 -21.34 -9.02
C ARG A 14 -37.29 -22.21 -8.32
N ALA A 15 -37.19 -23.54 -8.42
CA ALA A 15 -38.09 -24.45 -7.74
C ALA A 15 -37.90 -24.38 -6.22
N LEU A 16 -36.66 -24.29 -5.74
CA LEU A 16 -36.36 -24.02 -4.33
C LEU A 16 -36.89 -22.65 -3.88
N ASP A 17 -36.77 -21.62 -4.71
CA ASP A 17 -37.32 -20.28 -4.41
C ASP A 17 -38.85 -20.30 -4.26
N HIS A 18 -39.56 -21.03 -5.13
CA HIS A 18 -41.01 -21.24 -4.98
C HIS A 18 -41.36 -22.02 -3.72
N LEU A 19 -40.58 -23.06 -3.40
CA LEU A 19 -40.77 -23.85 -2.19
C LEU A 19 -40.57 -22.99 -0.93
N PHE A 20 -39.56 -22.13 -0.92
CA PHE A 20 -39.34 -21.15 0.16
C PHE A 20 -40.57 -20.27 0.36
N LEU A 21 -41.09 -19.69 -0.73
CA LEU A 21 -42.27 -18.82 -0.67
C LEU A 21 -43.52 -19.58 -0.20
N ALA A 22 -43.67 -20.85 -0.58
CA ALA A 22 -44.79 -21.68 -0.11
C ALA A 22 -44.69 -21.99 1.40
N LEU A 23 -43.49 -22.01 1.96
CA LEU A 23 -43.21 -22.31 3.37
C LEU A 23 -42.98 -21.06 4.23
N HIS A 24 -43.26 -19.85 3.73
CA HIS A 24 -42.98 -18.60 4.45
C HIS A 24 -43.65 -18.51 5.84
N ALA A 25 -44.77 -19.21 6.04
CA ALA A 25 -45.47 -19.29 7.32
C ALA A 25 -44.76 -20.19 8.37
N THR A 26 -43.73 -20.94 7.97
CA THR A 26 -42.92 -21.81 8.83
C THR A 26 -41.44 -21.42 8.76
N PRO A 27 -40.97 -20.49 9.61
CA PRO A 27 -39.63 -19.91 9.54
C PRO A 27 -38.49 -20.95 9.54
N GLU A 28 -38.60 -21.98 10.38
CA GLU A 28 -37.60 -23.07 10.45
C GLU A 28 -37.51 -23.84 9.12
N SER A 29 -38.65 -24.13 8.49
CA SER A 29 -38.68 -24.84 7.20
C SER A 29 -38.16 -23.95 6.07
N SER A 30 -38.49 -22.67 6.08
CA SER A 30 -37.97 -21.68 5.13
C SER A 30 -36.46 -21.51 5.25
N ALA A 31 -35.91 -21.49 6.47
CA ALA A 31 -34.47 -21.41 6.72
C ALA A 31 -33.72 -22.60 6.08
N VAL A 32 -34.20 -23.83 6.28
CA VAL A 32 -33.60 -25.04 5.68
C VAL A 32 -33.63 -24.98 4.14
N VAL A 33 -34.69 -24.44 3.54
CA VAL A 33 -34.75 -24.26 2.07
C VAL A 33 -33.71 -23.24 1.62
N ALA A 34 -33.56 -22.12 2.32
CA ALA A 34 -32.59 -21.08 1.99
C ALA A 34 -31.14 -21.58 2.13
N GLU A 35 -30.82 -22.34 3.18
CA GLU A 35 -29.52 -23.00 3.34
C GLU A 35 -29.24 -23.92 2.15
N ARG A 36 -30.23 -24.75 1.76
CA ARG A 36 -30.09 -25.65 0.61
C ARG A 36 -29.86 -24.90 -0.70
N MET A 37 -30.51 -23.75 -0.90
CA MET A 37 -30.28 -22.91 -2.09
C MET A 37 -28.83 -22.42 -2.18
N ILE A 38 -28.19 -22.06 -1.05
CA ILE A 38 -26.79 -21.61 -1.04
C ILE A 38 -25.84 -22.79 -1.25
N VAL A 39 -26.11 -23.94 -0.65
CA VAL A 39 -25.28 -25.15 -0.82
C VAL A 39 -25.29 -25.65 -2.28
N ASP A 40 -26.49 -25.78 -2.87
CA ASP A 40 -26.62 -26.33 -4.21
C ASP A 40 -26.32 -25.30 -5.32
N PHE A 41 -26.55 -24.01 -5.05
CA PHE A 41 -26.40 -22.92 -6.03
C PHE A 41 -25.66 -21.71 -5.43
N PRO A 42 -24.38 -21.86 -5.02
CA PRO A 42 -23.63 -20.83 -4.30
C PRO A 42 -23.40 -19.54 -5.11
N HIS A 43 -23.51 -19.59 -6.44
CA HIS A 43 -23.41 -18.43 -7.33
C HIS A 43 -24.73 -17.67 -7.52
N SER A 44 -25.83 -18.15 -6.93
CA SER A 44 -27.14 -17.50 -7.03
C SER A 44 -27.39 -16.55 -5.88
N PHE A 45 -27.59 -15.27 -6.18
CA PHE A 45 -27.98 -14.26 -5.18
C PHE A 45 -29.29 -14.58 -4.45
N ARG A 46 -30.17 -15.40 -5.06
CA ARG A 46 -31.51 -15.70 -4.51
C ARG A 46 -31.44 -16.42 -3.17
N GLY A 47 -30.55 -17.42 -3.05
CA GLY A 47 -30.39 -18.17 -1.80
C GLY A 47 -30.03 -17.25 -0.64
N PHE A 48 -29.09 -16.32 -0.87
CA PHE A 48 -28.69 -15.31 0.09
C PHE A 48 -29.81 -14.34 0.46
N LEU A 49 -30.61 -13.85 -0.49
CA LEU A 49 -31.77 -13.01 -0.18
C LEU A 49 -32.84 -13.73 0.64
N ARG A 50 -33.05 -15.04 0.39
CA ARG A 50 -34.00 -15.87 1.16
C ARG A 50 -33.48 -16.16 2.55
N MET A 51 -32.18 -16.44 2.68
CA MET A 51 -31.52 -16.56 3.98
C MET A 51 -31.70 -15.28 4.79
N ALA A 52 -31.48 -14.12 4.18
CA ALA A 52 -31.70 -12.84 4.85
C ALA A 52 -33.14 -12.68 5.35
N ALA A 53 -34.13 -13.03 4.53
CA ALA A 53 -35.54 -12.97 4.93
C ALA A 53 -35.91 -13.96 6.05
N ALA A 54 -35.37 -15.18 6.04
CA ALA A 54 -35.68 -16.20 7.03
C ALA A 54 -35.08 -15.89 8.42
N TYR A 55 -33.92 -15.22 8.45
CA TYR A 55 -33.18 -14.96 9.69
C TYR A 55 -33.33 -13.53 10.24
N GLU A 56 -33.97 -12.59 9.53
CA GLU A 56 -34.01 -11.18 9.93
C GLU A 56 -34.55 -10.96 11.35
N ALA A 57 -35.55 -11.73 11.78
CA ALA A 57 -36.14 -11.62 13.11
C ALA A 57 -35.39 -12.43 14.19
N SER A 58 -34.84 -13.60 13.85
CA SER A 58 -34.24 -14.53 14.81
C SER A 58 -32.73 -14.37 14.96
N ASN A 59 -32.04 -14.00 13.88
CA ASN A 59 -30.60 -13.78 13.82
C ASN A 59 -30.26 -12.67 12.81
N PRO A 60 -30.39 -11.39 13.21
CA PRO A 60 -30.14 -10.26 12.32
C PRO A 60 -28.71 -10.24 11.77
N LYS A 61 -27.73 -10.89 12.43
CA LYS A 61 -26.35 -10.95 11.95
C LYS A 61 -26.23 -11.88 10.76
N VAL A 62 -26.84 -13.06 10.80
CA VAL A 62 -26.92 -13.96 9.63
C VAL A 62 -27.62 -13.27 8.47
N ALA A 63 -28.69 -12.52 8.73
CA ALA A 63 -29.36 -11.76 7.69
C ALA A 63 -28.46 -10.68 7.07
N CYS A 64 -27.71 -9.95 7.91
CA CYS A 64 -26.73 -8.95 7.50
C CYS A 64 -25.62 -9.54 6.60
N LEU A 65 -25.03 -10.68 7.01
CA LEU A 65 -24.01 -11.39 6.23
C LEU A 65 -24.56 -11.87 4.88
N ALA A 66 -25.74 -12.47 4.87
CA ALA A 66 -26.36 -12.98 3.64
C ALA A 66 -26.68 -11.85 2.65
N LEU A 67 -27.17 -10.70 3.12
CA LEU A 67 -27.41 -9.53 2.27
C LEU A 67 -26.14 -9.08 1.53
N ALA A 68 -25.00 -9.02 2.21
CA ALA A 68 -23.74 -8.64 1.58
C ALA A 68 -23.28 -9.64 0.50
N GLN A 69 -23.44 -10.95 0.74
CA GLN A 69 -23.09 -11.98 -0.25
C GLN A 69 -24.03 -11.98 -1.47
N ALA A 70 -25.30 -11.56 -1.30
CA ALA A 70 -26.20 -11.34 -2.43
C ALA A 70 -25.67 -10.23 -3.37
N CYS A 71 -25.13 -9.14 -2.82
CA CYS A 71 -24.50 -8.08 -3.62
C CYS A 71 -23.23 -8.56 -4.33
N LYS A 72 -22.46 -9.45 -3.70
CA LYS A 72 -21.25 -10.03 -4.30
C LYS A 72 -21.55 -10.85 -5.56
N THR A 73 -22.68 -11.54 -5.57
CA THR A 73 -23.15 -12.32 -6.73
C THR A 73 -23.94 -11.49 -7.74
N ASN A 74 -24.49 -10.34 -7.33
CA ASN A 74 -25.15 -9.39 -8.22
C ASN A 74 -25.03 -7.94 -7.70
N ALA A 75 -24.15 -7.16 -8.33
CA ALA A 75 -23.86 -5.79 -7.94
C ALA A 75 -25.06 -4.82 -8.09
N GLU A 76 -26.04 -5.13 -8.96
CA GLU A 76 -27.25 -4.30 -9.13
C GLU A 76 -28.12 -4.25 -7.87
N LEU A 77 -27.92 -5.18 -6.93
CA LEU A 77 -28.66 -5.23 -5.67
C LEU A 77 -28.17 -4.22 -4.64
N VAL A 78 -26.98 -3.65 -4.81
CA VAL A 78 -26.32 -2.78 -3.82
C VAL A 78 -27.24 -1.68 -3.28
N PRO A 79 -27.96 -0.87 -4.11
CA PRO A 79 -28.80 0.20 -3.58
C PRO A 79 -29.94 -0.31 -2.68
N LYS A 80 -30.58 -1.42 -3.07
CA LYS A 80 -31.70 -2.01 -2.30
C LYS A 80 -31.21 -2.67 -1.02
N VAL A 81 -30.08 -3.37 -1.09
CA VAL A 81 -29.46 -4.04 0.05
C VAL A 81 -28.92 -3.03 1.05
N ALA A 82 -28.26 -1.95 0.61
CA ALA A 82 -27.78 -0.89 1.49
C ALA A 82 -28.89 -0.30 2.35
N LYS A 83 -30.06 0.00 1.74
CA LYS A 83 -31.24 0.46 2.48
C LYS A 83 -31.70 -0.53 3.56
N ARG A 84 -31.68 -1.83 3.26
CA ARG A 84 -32.05 -2.89 4.22
C ARG A 84 -30.98 -3.08 5.29
N LEU A 85 -29.69 -2.97 4.97
CA LEU A 85 -28.64 -2.99 5.98
C LEU A 85 -28.74 -1.79 6.93
N GLY A 86 -29.17 -0.63 6.42
CA GLY A 86 -29.44 0.56 7.22
C GLY A 86 -30.47 0.34 8.35
N THR A 87 -31.44 -0.57 8.19
CA THR A 87 -32.40 -0.90 9.26
C THR A 87 -31.80 -1.79 10.36
N LEU A 88 -30.70 -2.49 10.05
CA LEU A 88 -29.97 -3.37 10.96
C LEU A 88 -28.82 -2.65 11.70
N ARG A 89 -28.50 -1.40 11.32
CA ARG A 89 -27.31 -0.68 11.80
C ARG A 89 -27.24 -0.46 13.31
N ASN A 90 -28.37 -0.55 14.00
CA ASN A 90 -28.49 -0.37 15.45
C ASN A 90 -28.40 -1.71 16.20
N GLN A 91 -28.49 -2.84 15.49
CA GLN A 91 -28.72 -4.17 16.07
C GLN A 91 -27.47 -5.04 16.01
N VAL A 92 -26.72 -4.97 14.91
CA VAL A 92 -25.59 -5.88 14.64
C VAL A 92 -24.38 -5.13 14.13
N SER A 93 -23.18 -5.70 14.34
CA SER A 93 -21.94 -5.13 13.81
C SER A 93 -21.91 -5.15 12.27
N TYR A 94 -21.33 -4.11 11.66
CA TYR A 94 -21.11 -4.06 10.21
C TYR A 94 -19.99 -5.02 9.78
N GLY A 95 -20.10 -5.53 8.56
CA GLY A 95 -19.06 -6.31 7.91
C GLY A 95 -19.04 -7.79 8.27
N PRO A 96 -18.06 -8.54 7.73
CA PRO A 96 -17.95 -9.99 7.91
C PRO A 96 -17.44 -10.40 9.29
N THR A 97 -17.19 -9.44 10.20
CA THR A 97 -16.73 -9.75 11.55
C THR A 97 -17.86 -10.23 12.44
N VAL A 98 -17.62 -11.28 13.22
CA VAL A 98 -18.60 -11.91 14.11
C VAL A 98 -18.05 -12.11 15.52
N THR A 99 -18.90 -12.09 16.54
CA THR A 99 -18.53 -12.61 17.87
C THR A 99 -18.44 -14.15 17.84
N LEU A 100 -17.92 -14.78 18.89
CA LEU A 100 -17.92 -16.24 18.99
C LEU A 100 -19.35 -16.82 19.02
N GLU A 101 -20.24 -16.18 19.77
CA GLU A 101 -21.65 -16.55 19.84
C GLU A 101 -22.34 -16.44 18.47
N GLU A 102 -22.09 -15.34 17.75
CA GLU A 102 -22.58 -15.17 16.38
C GLU A 102 -22.00 -16.25 15.46
N LEU A 103 -20.71 -16.57 15.56
CA LEU A 103 -20.06 -17.60 14.75
C LEU A 103 -20.66 -18.99 14.97
N GLU A 104 -20.94 -19.35 16.22
CA GLU A 104 -21.59 -20.61 16.60
C GLU A 104 -23.02 -20.69 16.08
N SER A 105 -23.72 -19.55 15.98
CA SER A 105 -25.08 -19.46 15.44
C SER A 105 -25.18 -19.59 13.91
N ILE A 106 -24.05 -19.49 13.18
CA ILE A 106 -24.03 -19.63 11.71
C ILE A 106 -24.03 -21.10 11.31
N PRO A 107 -24.97 -21.56 10.44
CA PRO A 107 -25.01 -22.94 9.97
C PRO A 107 -23.70 -23.37 9.30
N LEU A 108 -23.14 -24.50 9.75
CA LEU A 108 -21.85 -25.03 9.29
C LEU A 108 -21.71 -25.18 7.76
N PRO A 109 -22.71 -25.69 7.01
CA PRO A 109 -22.55 -25.96 5.58
C PRO A 109 -22.36 -24.72 4.69
N ILE A 110 -22.70 -23.54 5.20
CA ILE A 110 -22.70 -22.27 4.45
C ILE A 110 -21.85 -21.18 5.13
N ARG A 111 -21.15 -21.54 6.21
CA ARG A 111 -20.43 -20.59 7.06
C ARG A 111 -19.39 -19.81 6.28
N ASP A 112 -18.59 -20.49 5.48
CA ASP A 112 -17.52 -19.86 4.70
C ASP A 112 -18.07 -18.95 3.60
N GLN A 113 -19.19 -19.33 2.99
CA GLN A 113 -19.89 -18.53 2.00
C GLN A 113 -20.39 -17.22 2.61
N LEU A 114 -20.92 -17.26 3.84
CA LEU A 114 -21.44 -16.08 4.55
C LEU A 114 -20.34 -15.15 5.08
N LEU A 115 -19.26 -15.72 5.61
CA LEU A 115 -18.13 -14.98 6.20
C LEU A 115 -17.13 -14.44 5.16
N GLY A 116 -17.40 -14.63 3.87
CA GLY A 116 -16.58 -14.09 2.80
C GLY A 116 -16.49 -12.55 2.81
N SER A 117 -15.51 -12.02 2.09
CA SER A 117 -15.34 -10.57 1.90
C SER A 117 -16.59 -9.90 1.33
N TRP A 118 -16.85 -8.67 1.77
CA TRP A 118 -17.98 -7.85 1.31
C TRP A 118 -17.59 -7.05 0.06
N PRO A 119 -18.53 -6.70 -0.82
CA PRO A 119 -18.25 -5.89 -2.02
C PRO A 119 -17.88 -4.45 -1.66
N ALA A 120 -16.83 -3.92 -2.30
CA ALA A 120 -16.38 -2.53 -2.07
C ALA A 120 -17.46 -1.48 -2.41
N GLN A 121 -18.34 -1.76 -3.38
CA GLN A 121 -19.46 -0.88 -3.72
C GLN A 121 -20.46 -0.73 -2.56
N LEU A 122 -20.58 -1.76 -1.73
CA LEU A 122 -21.44 -1.71 -0.56
C LEU A 122 -20.83 -0.80 0.53
N ASP A 123 -19.53 -0.95 0.75
CA ASP A 123 -18.75 -0.10 1.65
C ASP A 123 -18.82 1.37 1.21
N GLU A 124 -18.69 1.64 -0.08
CA GLU A 124 -18.79 3.00 -0.65
C GLU A 124 -20.15 3.66 -0.35
N VAL A 125 -21.26 2.95 -0.61
CA VAL A 125 -22.61 3.46 -0.35
C VAL A 125 -22.86 3.68 1.15
N MET A 126 -22.30 2.83 2.00
CA MET A 126 -22.49 2.90 3.45
C MET A 126 -21.51 3.84 4.16
N SER A 127 -20.49 4.37 3.46
CA SER A 127 -19.37 5.15 4.02
C SER A 127 -19.71 6.47 4.69
N SER A 128 -20.90 7.01 4.43
CA SER A 128 -21.44 8.21 5.08
C SER A 128 -22.39 7.88 6.22
N THR A 129 -22.81 6.63 6.37
CA THR A 129 -23.82 6.23 7.36
C THR A 129 -23.17 5.94 8.70
N LEU A 130 -23.62 6.62 9.76
CA LEU A 130 -23.17 6.27 11.10
C LEU A 130 -23.74 4.91 11.52
N TRP A 131 -22.86 3.98 11.87
CA TRP A 131 -23.23 2.64 12.33
C TRP A 131 -23.26 2.59 13.86
N THR A 132 -24.42 2.31 14.45
CA THR A 132 -24.67 2.58 15.89
C THR A 132 -24.82 1.34 16.76
N ALA A 133 -24.66 0.13 16.20
CA ALA A 133 -24.72 -1.11 16.97
C ALA A 133 -23.69 -1.10 18.11
N CYS A 134 -24.15 -1.37 19.33
CA CYS A 134 -23.31 -1.32 20.51
C CYS A 134 -22.27 -2.45 20.48
N THR A 135 -21.00 -2.08 20.69
CA THR A 135 -19.89 -3.01 20.80
C THR A 135 -19.31 -2.99 22.21
N GLN A 136 -19.22 -4.15 22.86
CA GLN A 136 -18.61 -4.25 24.17
C GLN A 136 -17.09 -4.35 24.08
N SER A 137 -16.37 -3.53 24.85
CA SER A 137 -14.91 -3.46 24.79
C SER A 137 -14.16 -4.73 25.24
N ARG A 138 -14.82 -5.60 26.00
CA ARG A 138 -14.21 -6.85 26.49
C ARG A 138 -14.33 -7.99 25.46
N ASN A 139 -15.27 -7.88 24.53
CA ASN A 139 -15.52 -8.92 23.55
C ASN A 139 -14.50 -8.82 22.40
N ARG A 140 -14.08 -9.98 21.90
CA ARG A 140 -13.34 -10.08 20.64
C ARG A 140 -14.30 -10.43 19.52
N SER A 141 -14.12 -9.75 18.42
CA SER A 141 -14.68 -10.17 17.13
C SER A 141 -13.67 -11.08 16.42
N HIS A 142 -14.18 -11.84 15.46
CA HIS A 142 -13.43 -12.73 14.60
C HIS A 142 -13.66 -12.31 13.16
N PHE A 143 -12.60 -12.35 12.36
CA PHE A 143 -12.68 -12.28 10.90
C PHE A 143 -12.31 -13.65 10.35
N GLY A 144 -13.29 -14.35 9.76
CA GLY A 144 -13.21 -15.79 9.56
C GLY A 144 -13.00 -16.49 10.91
N THR A 145 -11.93 -17.27 11.03
CA THR A 145 -11.53 -17.94 12.28
C THR A 145 -10.51 -17.14 13.11
N TYR A 146 -10.02 -16.01 12.59
CA TYR A 146 -8.97 -15.22 13.24
C TYR A 146 -9.57 -14.21 14.22
N GLY A 147 -9.20 -14.32 15.50
CA GLY A 147 -9.63 -13.39 16.55
C GLY A 147 -8.87 -12.07 16.52
N ILE A 148 -9.52 -11.01 16.05
CA ILE A 148 -8.93 -9.67 15.93
C ILE A 148 -8.81 -8.97 17.30
N PRO A 149 -8.04 -7.86 17.41
CA PRO A 149 -7.94 -7.11 18.65
C PRO A 149 -9.30 -6.63 19.15
N ARG A 150 -9.37 -6.41 20.47
CA ARG A 150 -10.63 -6.12 21.15
C ARG A 150 -11.21 -4.78 20.72
N PHE A 151 -12.50 -4.63 21.00
CA PHE A 151 -13.23 -3.38 20.82
C PHE A 151 -13.15 -2.84 19.39
N PHE A 152 -13.00 -3.74 18.41
CA PHE A 152 -13.14 -3.43 17.00
C PHE A 152 -14.61 -3.10 16.70
N SER A 153 -14.87 -1.93 16.12
CA SER A 153 -16.16 -1.64 15.49
C SER A 153 -16.01 -0.62 14.37
N TRP A 154 -16.79 -0.81 13.31
CA TRP A 154 -17.02 0.23 12.32
C TRP A 154 -17.79 1.39 12.95
N VAL A 155 -17.41 2.61 12.62
CA VAL A 155 -18.14 3.83 12.95
C VAL A 155 -18.83 4.37 11.70
N TYR A 156 -18.07 4.46 10.62
CA TYR A 156 -18.56 4.71 9.27
C TYR A 156 -18.11 3.52 8.40
N PRO A 157 -19.02 2.59 8.05
CA PRO A 157 -18.70 1.39 7.28
C PRO A 157 -17.83 1.65 6.05
N GLY A 158 -16.76 0.87 5.83
CA GLY A 158 -15.88 1.10 4.68
C GLY A 158 -15.05 2.38 4.73
N ARG A 159 -15.10 3.14 5.83
CA ARG A 159 -14.40 4.44 5.95
C ARG A 159 -13.62 4.59 7.24
N ILE A 160 -14.26 4.40 8.40
CA ILE A 160 -13.65 4.61 9.72
C ILE A 160 -14.06 3.50 10.68
N ALA A 161 -13.06 2.88 11.32
CA ALA A 161 -13.25 1.95 12.42
C ALA A 161 -12.36 2.30 13.63
N GLY A 162 -12.78 1.87 14.82
CA GLY A 162 -12.03 1.99 16.07
C GLY A 162 -11.66 0.63 16.64
N MET A 163 -10.48 0.48 17.25
CA MET A 163 -10.02 -0.79 17.85
C MET A 163 -8.98 -0.56 18.97
N SER A 164 -8.72 -1.58 19.80
CA SER A 164 -7.52 -1.63 20.67
C SER A 164 -6.24 -1.90 19.86
N THR A 165 -5.07 -1.74 20.49
CA THR A 165 -3.76 -1.93 19.83
C THR A 165 -3.61 -3.29 19.13
N PRO A 166 -3.18 -3.30 17.85
CA PRO A 166 -2.67 -4.50 17.18
C PRO A 166 -1.52 -5.15 17.96
N ARG A 167 -1.44 -6.47 17.95
CA ARG A 167 -0.50 -7.24 18.79
C ARG A 167 0.66 -7.81 18.01
N ASN A 168 0.51 -8.01 16.70
CA ASN A 168 1.49 -8.64 15.83
C ASN A 168 1.19 -8.34 14.35
N ALA A 169 2.07 -8.82 13.45
CA ALA A 169 1.92 -8.66 12.02
C ALA A 169 0.64 -9.30 11.44
N GLN A 170 0.15 -10.40 12.03
CA GLN A 170 -1.07 -11.08 11.56
C GLN A 170 -2.33 -10.24 11.81
N ASP A 171 -2.37 -9.46 12.90
CA ASP A 171 -3.45 -8.49 13.11
C ASP A 171 -3.46 -7.46 11.95
N ILE A 172 -2.29 -7.04 11.45
CA ILE A 172 -2.20 -6.14 10.29
C ILE A 172 -2.62 -6.86 8.99
N ASP A 173 -2.31 -8.15 8.83
CA ASP A 173 -2.77 -8.93 7.68
C ASP A 173 -4.29 -9.06 7.64
N ALA A 174 -4.92 -9.32 8.79
CA ALA A 174 -6.37 -9.36 8.90
C ALA A 174 -7.00 -8.01 8.52
N LEU A 175 -6.39 -6.89 8.91
CA LEU A 175 -6.85 -5.56 8.50
C LEU A 175 -6.74 -5.33 6.99
N VAL A 176 -5.66 -5.79 6.35
CA VAL A 176 -5.52 -5.75 4.88
C VAL A 176 -6.64 -6.57 4.23
N ASP A 177 -6.88 -7.79 4.70
CA ASP A 177 -7.92 -8.67 4.16
C ASP A 177 -9.35 -8.12 4.38
N MET A 178 -9.53 -7.30 5.41
CA MET A 178 -10.77 -6.57 5.70
C MET A 178 -10.91 -5.26 4.88
N GLY A 179 -9.92 -4.91 4.06
CA GLY A 179 -9.97 -3.74 3.18
C GLY A 179 -9.49 -2.42 3.79
N PHE A 180 -8.70 -2.45 4.88
CA PHE A 180 -8.11 -1.24 5.44
C PHE A 180 -6.91 -0.73 4.63
N ASP A 181 -6.91 0.57 4.33
CA ASP A 181 -5.80 1.26 3.66
C ASP A 181 -4.86 1.96 4.64
N HIS A 182 -5.35 2.34 5.82
CA HIS A 182 -4.59 3.11 6.80
C HIS A 182 -4.81 2.64 8.23
N VAL A 183 -3.74 2.67 9.04
CA VAL A 183 -3.77 2.51 10.50
C VAL A 183 -3.22 3.76 11.15
N LEU A 184 -4.04 4.43 11.96
CA LEU A 184 -3.65 5.53 12.83
C LEU A 184 -3.36 5.00 14.24
N SER A 185 -2.07 4.99 14.61
CA SER A 185 -1.59 4.64 15.95
C SER A 185 -1.44 5.87 16.82
N LEU A 186 -2.03 5.84 18.01
CA LEU A 186 -2.02 6.98 18.94
C LEU A 186 -1.18 6.74 20.22
N ALA A 187 -0.73 5.51 20.46
CA ALA A 187 -0.06 5.14 21.71
C ALA A 187 1.45 5.45 21.68
N ALA A 188 1.89 6.51 22.37
CA ALA A 188 3.31 6.87 22.46
C ALA A 188 4.15 5.81 23.20
N GLU A 189 3.54 5.16 24.20
CA GLU A 189 4.19 4.19 25.09
C GLU A 189 4.42 2.81 24.45
N SER A 190 3.74 2.50 23.35
CA SER A 190 3.81 1.21 22.67
C SER A 190 3.62 1.39 21.15
N PRO A 191 4.60 2.00 20.47
CA PRO A 191 4.56 2.12 19.02
C PRO A 191 4.52 0.73 18.37
N LEU A 192 3.77 0.61 17.28
CA LEU A 192 3.74 -0.62 16.50
C LEU A 192 5.07 -0.79 15.76
N ASP A 193 5.51 -2.05 15.60
CA ASP A 193 6.73 -2.36 14.86
C ASP A 193 6.57 -2.01 13.37
N PRO A 194 7.41 -1.13 12.79
CA PRO A 194 7.38 -0.80 11.37
C PRO A 194 7.49 -2.02 10.45
N ALA A 195 8.13 -3.10 10.89
CA ALA A 195 8.25 -4.34 10.13
C ALA A 195 6.88 -4.97 9.81
N TRP A 196 5.85 -4.75 10.65
CA TRP A 196 4.52 -5.31 10.44
C TRP A 196 3.77 -4.71 9.25
N PHE A 197 4.20 -3.55 8.75
CA PHE A 197 3.61 -2.84 7.61
C PHE A 197 4.42 -3.00 6.33
N ARG A 198 5.60 -3.63 6.43
CA ARG A 198 6.53 -3.75 5.31
C ARG A 198 5.89 -4.57 4.18
N PHE A 199 5.99 -4.04 2.95
CA PHE A 199 5.41 -4.61 1.73
C PHE A 199 3.88 -4.74 1.70
N LYS A 200 3.15 -4.41 2.77
CA LYS A 200 1.68 -4.39 2.77
C LYS A 200 1.15 -3.13 2.10
N ALA A 201 -0.05 -3.21 1.51
CA ALA A 201 -0.70 -2.04 0.91
C ALA A 201 -1.13 -1.00 1.96
N ILE A 202 -1.46 -1.47 3.17
CA ILE A 202 -1.89 -0.65 4.30
C ILE A 202 -0.75 0.26 4.80
N LYS A 203 -1.07 1.54 4.98
CA LYS A 203 -0.14 2.58 5.45
C LYS A 203 -0.28 2.79 6.95
N HIS A 204 0.85 3.06 7.60
CA HIS A 204 0.88 3.36 9.02
C HIS A 204 1.10 4.86 9.25
N VAL A 205 0.20 5.49 10.00
CA VAL A 205 0.32 6.88 10.48
C VAL A 205 0.47 6.84 12.00
N PHE A 206 1.52 7.45 12.52
CA PHE A 206 1.80 7.47 13.96
C PHE A 206 1.74 8.90 14.51
N VAL A 207 0.83 9.13 15.46
CA VAL A 207 0.68 10.40 16.18
C VAL A 207 0.84 10.09 17.67
N PRO A 208 2.05 10.22 18.24
CA PRO A 208 2.31 9.79 19.61
C PRO A 208 1.60 10.69 20.63
N LEU A 209 0.58 10.14 21.29
CA LEU A 209 -0.11 10.79 22.40
C LEU A 209 0.19 10.06 23.70
N GLU A 210 0.50 10.81 24.75
CA GLU A 210 0.63 10.28 26.11
C GLU A 210 -0.68 9.64 26.59
N ASN A 211 -0.60 8.78 27.60
CA ASN A 211 -1.80 8.17 28.16
C ASN A 211 -2.79 9.24 28.67
N TYR A 212 -4.09 9.05 28.40
CA TYR A 212 -5.16 10.04 28.61
C TYR A 212 -5.01 11.38 27.85
N GLY A 213 -4.03 11.48 26.95
CA GLY A 213 -3.84 12.66 26.11
C GLY A 213 -4.88 12.82 24.99
N HIS A 214 -4.73 13.90 24.25
CA HIS A 214 -5.45 14.23 23.02
C HIS A 214 -4.48 14.96 22.06
N PRO A 215 -4.73 14.99 20.75
CA PRO A 215 -3.89 15.74 19.82
C PRO A 215 -4.02 17.26 20.04
N THR A 216 -3.21 18.05 19.33
CA THR A 216 -3.48 19.48 19.13
C THR A 216 -4.61 19.69 18.10
N LEU A 217 -5.11 20.92 17.97
CA LEU A 217 -6.13 21.25 16.98
C LEU A 217 -5.61 21.04 15.55
N GLU A 218 -4.35 21.41 15.30
CA GLU A 218 -3.66 21.30 14.01
C GLU A 218 -3.35 19.83 13.67
N GLU A 219 -2.95 19.03 14.65
CA GLU A 219 -2.79 17.58 14.49
C GLU A 219 -4.13 16.92 14.12
N MET A 220 -5.23 17.32 14.78
CA MET A 220 -6.57 16.80 14.46
C MET A 220 -7.06 17.26 13.08
N ASP A 221 -6.82 18.51 12.68
CA ASP A 221 -7.09 18.99 11.32
C ASP A 221 -6.30 18.18 10.28
N SER A 222 -5.04 17.86 10.57
CA SER A 222 -4.20 17.03 9.69
C SER A 222 -4.72 15.60 9.58
N ILE A 223 -5.19 15.01 10.68
CA ILE A 223 -5.85 13.70 10.68
C ILE A 223 -7.12 13.74 9.83
N LEU A 224 -7.96 14.78 9.99
CA LEU A 224 -9.17 14.95 9.19
C LEU A 224 -8.83 15.11 7.69
N GLU A 225 -7.87 15.96 7.33
CA GLU A 225 -7.43 16.15 5.94
C GLU A 225 -6.96 14.83 5.31
N LEU A 226 -6.25 13.98 6.05
CA LEU A 226 -5.84 12.66 5.55
C LEU A 226 -7.02 11.71 5.35
N ILE A 227 -7.98 11.70 6.29
CA ILE A 227 -9.19 10.86 6.20
C ILE A 227 -10.12 11.31 5.05
N GLU A 228 -10.16 12.61 4.76
CA GLU A 228 -10.98 13.16 3.67
C GLU A 228 -10.39 12.91 2.28
N GLN A 229 -9.07 12.71 2.16
CA GLN A 229 -8.41 12.46 0.87
C GLN A 229 -8.84 11.15 0.22
N SER A 230 -9.01 10.07 1.00
CA SER A 230 -9.59 8.77 0.61
C SER A 230 -9.16 7.65 1.57
N GLY A 231 -9.80 6.48 1.38
CA GLY A 231 -9.38 5.20 1.94
C GLY A 231 -10.09 4.81 3.22
N THR A 232 -9.84 3.59 3.64
CA THR A 232 -10.43 2.98 4.82
C THR A 232 -9.47 3.09 6.01
N TRP A 233 -9.90 3.74 7.09
CA TRP A 233 -9.08 4.09 8.23
C TRP A 233 -9.42 3.31 9.49
N LEU A 234 -8.41 2.69 10.08
CA LEU A 234 -8.48 2.16 11.44
C LEU A 234 -7.80 3.11 12.42
N ILE A 235 -8.49 3.46 13.49
CA ILE A 235 -7.98 4.33 14.55
C ILE A 235 -7.85 3.51 15.84
N HIS A 236 -6.64 3.48 16.42
CA HIS A 236 -6.41 2.75 17.66
C HIS A 236 -5.54 3.49 18.67
N CYS A 237 -5.66 3.04 19.92
CA CYS A 237 -4.76 3.34 21.03
C CYS A 237 -4.70 2.09 21.93
N GLY A 238 -4.04 2.17 23.10
CA GLY A 238 -3.94 1.07 24.08
C GLY A 238 -5.23 0.24 24.22
N GLY A 239 -6.31 0.85 24.70
CA GLY A 239 -7.61 0.20 24.87
C GLY A 239 -8.62 0.42 23.73
N GLY A 240 -8.35 1.36 22.82
CA GLY A 240 -9.35 1.82 21.84
C GLY A 240 -10.50 2.64 22.45
N VAL A 241 -10.29 3.23 23.63
CA VAL A 241 -11.32 3.89 24.47
C VAL A 241 -11.09 5.41 24.56
N GLY A 242 -10.03 5.88 25.23
CA GLY A 242 -9.76 7.31 25.44
C GLY A 242 -9.28 8.02 24.19
N ARG A 243 -7.96 7.97 23.90
CA ARG A 243 -7.34 8.66 22.75
C ARG A 243 -8.05 8.39 21.42
N ALA A 244 -8.31 7.12 21.11
CA ALA A 244 -9.04 6.74 19.89
C ALA A 244 -10.49 7.27 19.92
N GLY A 245 -11.17 7.18 21.07
CA GLY A 245 -12.51 7.73 21.24
C GLY A 245 -12.57 9.24 21.05
N THR A 246 -11.55 9.98 21.51
CA THR A 246 -11.44 11.43 21.27
C THR A 246 -11.40 11.75 19.78
N ILE A 247 -10.56 11.05 19.00
CA ILE A 247 -10.50 11.23 17.55
C ILE A 247 -11.84 10.86 16.90
N LEU A 248 -12.43 9.71 17.27
CA LEU A 248 -13.71 9.26 16.73
C LEU A 248 -14.84 10.25 17.03
N ALA A 249 -14.88 10.85 18.23
CA ALA A 249 -15.88 11.87 18.57
C ALA A 249 -15.72 13.14 17.73
N CYS A 250 -14.48 13.58 17.49
CA CYS A 250 -14.22 14.67 16.55
C CYS A 250 -14.67 14.32 15.12
N LEU A 251 -14.45 13.09 14.64
CA LEU A 251 -14.90 12.69 13.31
C LEU A 251 -16.42 12.57 13.21
N ILE A 252 -17.09 12.08 14.26
CA ILE A 252 -18.56 12.02 14.33
C ILE A 252 -19.15 13.44 14.31
N SER A 253 -18.52 14.40 14.98
CA SER A 253 -19.00 15.79 14.92
C SER A 253 -18.89 16.42 13.53
N ILE A 254 -17.93 15.97 12.71
CA ILE A 254 -17.76 16.44 11.33
C ILE A 254 -18.68 15.69 10.35
N PHE A 255 -18.76 14.36 10.42
CA PHE A 255 -19.47 13.56 9.42
C PHE A 255 -20.93 13.28 9.76
N GLY A 256 -21.37 13.54 10.99
CA GLY A 256 -22.78 13.46 11.36
C GLY A 256 -23.35 12.03 11.34
N ARG A 257 -24.65 11.89 11.07
CA ARG A 257 -25.39 10.62 11.19
C ARG A 257 -25.56 9.87 9.87
N GLY A 258 -25.30 10.54 8.75
CA GLY A 258 -25.60 10.06 7.39
C GLY A 258 -26.82 10.78 6.81
N ASP A 259 -26.75 11.04 5.50
CA ASP A 259 -27.70 11.83 4.68
C ASP A 259 -27.55 13.36 4.72
N GLU A 260 -26.59 13.88 5.48
CA GLU A 260 -26.27 15.30 5.52
C GLU A 260 -25.31 15.66 4.37
N GLU A 261 -25.56 16.78 3.66
CA GLU A 261 -24.61 17.29 2.68
C GLU A 261 -23.26 17.59 3.35
N LYS A 262 -22.15 17.31 2.66
CA LYS A 262 -20.81 17.65 3.15
C LYS A 262 -20.71 19.16 3.34
N MET A 263 -20.83 19.59 4.58
CA MET A 263 -20.68 20.98 4.97
C MET A 263 -19.25 21.23 5.44
N GLY A 264 -18.69 22.41 5.14
CA GLY A 264 -17.36 22.83 5.58
C GLY A 264 -17.25 23.12 7.10
N TYR A 265 -18.22 22.66 7.89
CA TYR A 265 -18.38 22.93 9.32
C TYR A 265 -18.93 21.67 10.04
N PRO A 266 -18.78 21.58 11.37
CA PRO A 266 -19.30 20.43 12.14
C PRO A 266 -20.82 20.27 12.02
N LEU A 267 -21.27 19.04 11.75
CA LEU A 267 -22.69 18.66 11.66
C LEU A 267 -23.34 18.39 13.03
N LEU A 268 -22.54 18.04 14.04
CA LEU A 268 -23.01 17.85 15.40
C LEU A 268 -22.20 18.69 16.39
N ASP A 269 -22.86 19.11 17.48
CA ASP A 269 -22.14 19.64 18.63
C ASP A 269 -21.35 18.53 19.36
N ALA A 270 -20.41 18.95 20.21
CA ALA A 270 -19.54 18.04 20.93
C ALA A 270 -20.30 17.07 21.86
N GLY A 271 -21.35 17.55 22.55
CA GLY A 271 -22.14 16.73 23.46
C GLY A 271 -22.92 15.64 22.73
N ALA A 272 -23.53 15.98 21.60
CA ALA A 272 -24.22 15.03 20.73
C ALA A 272 -23.27 13.97 20.17
N ALA A 273 -22.10 14.37 19.67
CA ALA A 273 -21.09 13.45 19.14
C ALA A 273 -20.55 12.48 20.20
N ILE A 274 -20.23 12.99 21.40
CA ILE A 274 -19.76 12.17 22.52
C ILE A 274 -20.86 11.19 22.97
N SER A 275 -22.11 11.66 23.09
CA SER A 275 -23.23 10.82 23.52
C SER A 275 -23.51 9.69 22.52
N LEU A 276 -23.49 10.01 21.22
CA LEU A 276 -23.60 9.02 20.16
C LEU A 276 -22.49 7.98 20.24
N LEU A 277 -21.23 8.42 20.31
CA LEU A 277 -20.10 7.53 20.40
C LEU A 277 -20.20 6.62 21.63
N ARG A 278 -20.61 7.15 22.79
CA ARG A 278 -20.79 6.35 24.02
C ARG A 278 -21.93 5.34 23.92
N SER A 279 -22.98 5.63 23.15
CA SER A 279 -24.08 4.68 22.93
C SER A 279 -23.64 3.44 22.14
N MET A 280 -22.78 3.63 21.13
CA MET A 280 -22.26 2.55 20.28
C MET A 280 -20.96 1.93 20.80
N ARG A 281 -20.15 2.71 21.52
CA ARG A 281 -18.84 2.33 22.08
C ARG A 281 -18.77 2.81 23.53
N PRO A 282 -19.38 2.07 24.48
CA PRO A 282 -19.43 2.46 25.88
C PRO A 282 -18.05 2.75 26.47
N ARG A 283 -18.00 3.76 27.36
CA ARG A 283 -16.79 4.29 28.02
C ARG A 283 -15.84 5.11 27.13
N SER A 284 -16.17 5.35 25.86
CA SER A 284 -15.35 6.22 25.00
C SER A 284 -15.14 7.60 25.64
N LEU A 285 -13.91 8.11 25.52
CA LEU A 285 -13.34 9.24 26.26
C LEU A 285 -13.21 8.94 27.76
N GLU A 286 -11.98 8.96 28.27
CA GLU A 286 -11.60 8.52 29.61
C GLU A 286 -11.32 9.68 30.59
N SER A 287 -11.27 10.92 30.09
CA SER A 287 -11.00 12.11 30.91
C SER A 287 -11.82 13.33 30.50
N GLU A 288 -12.02 14.25 31.44
CA GLU A 288 -12.66 15.55 31.17
C GLU A 288 -11.83 16.41 30.20
N SER A 289 -10.49 16.28 30.21
CA SER A 289 -9.62 16.97 29.26
C SER A 289 -9.91 16.56 27.81
N GLN A 290 -10.21 15.28 27.56
CA GLN A 290 -10.59 14.79 26.24
C GLN A 290 -11.96 15.33 25.80
N GLU A 291 -12.94 15.39 26.70
CA GLU A 291 -14.25 15.97 26.41
C GLU A 291 -14.14 17.48 26.08
N ARG A 292 -13.38 18.23 26.90
CA ARG A 292 -13.10 19.65 26.66
C ARG A 292 -12.38 19.86 25.33
N PHE A 293 -11.48 18.95 24.94
CA PHE A 293 -10.81 19.00 23.64
C PHE A 293 -11.80 18.85 22.48
N VAL A 294 -12.75 17.91 22.52
CA VAL A 294 -13.77 17.77 21.46
C VAL A 294 -14.58 19.06 21.32
N SER A 295 -14.98 19.68 22.42
CA SER A 295 -15.66 20.98 22.42
C SER A 295 -14.81 22.10 21.82
N ALA A 296 -13.53 22.16 22.17
CA ALA A 296 -12.58 23.12 21.59
C ALA A 296 -12.38 22.88 20.09
N TYR A 297 -12.31 21.61 19.64
CA TYR A 297 -12.14 21.26 18.24
C TYR A 297 -13.38 21.61 17.40
N VAL A 298 -14.59 21.30 17.88
CA VAL A 298 -15.83 21.72 17.21
C VAL A 298 -15.86 23.25 17.07
N SER A 299 -15.51 23.99 18.14
CA SER A 299 -15.45 25.45 18.12
C SER A 299 -14.37 26.00 17.17
N HIS A 300 -13.22 25.33 17.10
CA HIS A 300 -12.14 25.62 16.14
C HIS A 300 -12.61 25.44 14.70
N ARG A 301 -13.28 24.32 14.39
CA ARG A 301 -13.81 24.04 13.06
C ARG A 301 -14.88 25.02 12.62
N TRP A 302 -15.74 25.49 13.53
CA TRP A 302 -16.67 26.59 13.26
C TRP A 302 -15.95 27.91 12.94
N ARG A 303 -14.89 28.26 13.69
CA ARG A 303 -14.09 29.47 13.41
C ARG A 303 -13.32 29.38 12.08
N CYS A 304 -12.87 28.18 11.73
CA CYS A 304 -12.14 27.93 10.49
C CYS A 304 -13.07 27.68 9.29
N ALA A 305 -14.38 27.52 9.49
CA ALA A 305 -15.33 27.36 8.40
C ALA A 305 -15.29 28.61 7.51
N GLY A 306 -14.81 28.45 6.28
CA GLY A 306 -14.60 29.54 5.32
C GLY A 306 -13.17 30.11 5.27
N ALA A 307 -12.27 29.70 6.17
CA ALA A 307 -10.86 30.05 6.04
C ALA A 307 -10.26 29.36 4.80
N THR A 308 -9.75 30.14 3.86
CA THR A 308 -9.17 29.60 2.62
C THR A 308 -7.75 29.10 2.91
N LYS A 309 -7.51 27.80 2.68
CA LYS A 309 -6.17 27.20 2.68
C LYS A 309 -5.30 27.94 1.67
N LEU A 310 -4.08 28.33 2.06
CA LEU A 310 -3.13 28.93 1.12
C LEU A 310 -2.86 27.93 0.00
N PRO A 311 -3.09 28.30 -1.27
CA PRO A 311 -2.91 27.39 -2.39
C PRO A 311 -1.44 27.02 -2.54
N GLU A 312 -1.19 25.77 -2.93
CA GLU A 312 0.15 25.33 -3.29
C GLU A 312 0.51 25.91 -4.68
N PRO A 313 1.61 26.68 -4.80
CA PRO A 313 2.03 27.23 -6.09
C PRO A 313 2.37 26.11 -7.09
N MET A 314 2.28 26.40 -8.39
CA MET A 314 2.63 25.48 -9.48
C MET A 314 3.74 26.04 -10.39
N SER A 315 4.58 26.93 -9.86
CA SER A 315 5.69 27.54 -10.60
C SER A 315 6.79 26.53 -10.91
N SER A 316 7.44 26.71 -12.07
CA SER A 316 8.59 25.90 -12.49
C SER A 316 9.90 26.36 -11.84
N LEU A 317 10.87 25.45 -11.81
CA LEU A 317 12.24 25.65 -11.36
C LEU A 317 12.93 26.75 -12.18
N ARG A 318 13.60 27.67 -11.49
CA ARG A 318 14.53 28.62 -12.14
C ARG A 318 15.97 28.17 -11.90
N VAL A 319 16.81 28.33 -12.91
CA VAL A 319 18.19 27.86 -12.89
C VAL A 319 19.11 28.96 -13.40
N GLU A 320 20.04 29.38 -12.56
CA GLU A 320 21.13 30.31 -12.89
C GLU A 320 22.47 29.58 -12.82
N ARG A 321 23.40 29.91 -13.70
CA ARG A 321 24.72 29.26 -13.79
C ARG A 321 25.83 30.30 -13.86
N SER A 322 26.94 30.02 -13.20
CA SER A 322 28.16 30.81 -13.36
C SER A 322 28.72 30.63 -14.77
N LEU A 323 29.23 31.73 -15.35
CA LEU A 323 29.89 31.73 -16.66
C LEU A 323 31.13 30.82 -16.70
N SER A 324 31.73 30.52 -15.54
CA SER A 324 32.87 29.62 -15.42
C SER A 324 32.51 28.12 -15.45
N SER A 325 31.22 27.78 -15.28
CA SER A 325 30.76 26.39 -15.17
C SER A 325 30.45 25.79 -16.54
N LYS A 326 31.31 24.89 -17.03
CA LYS A 326 31.13 24.20 -18.32
C LYS A 326 30.39 22.87 -18.23
N ALA A 327 30.29 22.27 -17.03
CA ALA A 327 29.69 20.95 -16.85
C ALA A 327 28.15 21.02 -16.77
N PRO A 328 27.41 20.06 -17.38
CA PRO A 328 25.97 19.95 -17.22
C PRO A 328 25.56 19.77 -15.74
N LEU A 329 24.43 20.35 -15.31
CA LEU A 329 23.99 20.27 -13.91
C LEU A 329 23.67 18.84 -13.44
N ASP A 330 23.10 18.06 -14.36
CA ASP A 330 22.75 16.66 -14.22
C ASP A 330 23.98 15.73 -14.29
N ASP A 331 25.15 16.25 -14.66
CA ASP A 331 26.40 15.51 -14.53
C ASP A 331 26.87 15.46 -13.07
N LEU A 332 26.31 14.49 -12.38
CA LEU A 332 26.59 14.19 -10.99
C LEU A 332 27.79 13.25 -10.81
N SER A 333 28.41 12.78 -11.90
CA SER A 333 29.69 12.07 -11.84
C SER A 333 30.80 12.99 -11.33
N VAL A 334 30.62 14.30 -11.52
CA VAL A 334 31.45 15.34 -10.90
C VAL A 334 31.14 15.39 -9.40
N PRO A 335 32.17 15.26 -8.53
CA PRO A 335 32.02 15.48 -7.10
C PRO A 335 31.34 16.83 -6.81
N THR A 336 30.15 16.78 -6.21
CA THR A 336 29.27 17.95 -6.04
C THR A 336 28.89 18.10 -4.56
N ILE A 337 28.76 19.36 -4.12
CA ILE A 337 28.19 19.76 -2.83
C ILE A 337 26.93 20.57 -3.11
N ILE A 338 25.83 20.22 -2.45
CA ILE A 338 24.54 20.93 -2.53
C ILE A 338 24.30 21.66 -1.22
N VAL A 339 24.01 22.96 -1.29
CA VAL A 339 23.67 23.80 -0.14
C VAL A 339 22.20 24.16 -0.22
N MET A 340 21.39 23.65 0.70
CA MET A 340 19.98 24.01 0.80
C MET A 340 19.83 25.36 1.50
N VAL A 341 18.98 26.25 0.98
CA VAL A 341 18.73 27.57 1.56
C VAL A 341 17.21 27.79 1.61
N GLY A 342 16.68 28.31 2.71
CA GLY A 342 15.25 28.65 2.82
C GLY A 342 14.63 28.32 4.18
N LEU A 343 13.38 28.73 4.37
CA LEU A 343 12.70 28.68 5.68
C LEU A 343 12.36 27.25 6.17
N PRO A 344 12.23 27.01 7.48
CA PRO A 344 11.59 25.80 7.98
C PRO A 344 10.22 25.60 7.33
N GLY A 345 9.84 24.36 6.99
CA GLY A 345 8.58 24.09 6.27
C GLY A 345 8.62 24.27 4.74
N SER A 346 9.71 24.81 4.17
CA SER A 346 9.78 25.10 2.73
C SER A 346 9.94 23.88 1.83
N GLY A 347 10.42 22.75 2.36
CA GLY A 347 10.60 21.48 1.61
C GLY A 347 12.04 21.01 1.40
N LYS A 348 13.03 21.72 1.95
CA LYS A 348 14.48 21.39 1.84
C LYS A 348 14.80 19.92 2.16
N SER A 349 14.45 19.47 3.36
CA SER A 349 14.74 18.11 3.83
C SER A 349 14.02 17.04 3.01
N TRP A 350 12.85 17.36 2.43
CA TRP A 350 12.18 16.44 1.51
C TRP A 350 13.02 16.24 0.25
N LEU A 351 13.54 17.32 -0.35
CA LEU A 351 14.37 17.24 -1.55
C LEU A 351 15.72 16.58 -1.24
N ALA A 352 16.35 16.91 -0.12
CA ALA A 352 17.62 16.29 0.31
C ALA A 352 17.47 14.77 0.46
N ALA A 353 16.43 14.32 1.17
CA ALA A 353 16.14 12.89 1.34
C ALA A 353 15.78 12.21 0.01
N ALA A 354 15.01 12.88 -0.87
CA ALA A 354 14.66 12.34 -2.18
C ALA A 354 15.90 12.16 -3.08
N ILE A 355 16.82 13.13 -3.09
CA ILE A 355 18.09 13.03 -3.81
C ILE A 355 18.91 11.86 -3.26
N ALA A 356 19.09 11.77 -1.94
CA ALA A 356 19.87 10.70 -1.31
C ALA A 356 19.28 9.30 -1.55
N LYS A 357 17.95 9.17 -1.65
CA LYS A 357 17.32 7.89 -1.99
C LYS A 357 17.58 7.48 -3.44
N ARG A 358 17.56 8.42 -4.37
CA ARG A 358 17.81 8.16 -5.80
C ARG A 358 19.29 7.97 -6.10
N ARG A 359 20.15 8.65 -5.34
CA ARG A 359 21.60 8.65 -5.48
C ARG A 359 22.24 7.97 -4.29
N GLY A 360 22.76 6.76 -4.49
CA GLY A 360 23.36 5.91 -3.44
C GLY A 360 24.31 6.64 -2.47
N ASP A 361 25.59 6.78 -2.84
CA ASP A 361 26.60 7.41 -1.98
C ASP A 361 26.35 8.92 -1.78
N THR A 362 25.48 9.26 -0.84
CA THR A 362 25.11 10.63 -0.46
C THR A 362 25.20 10.81 1.05
N GLU A 363 25.85 11.88 1.49
CA GLU A 363 25.95 12.32 2.88
C GLU A 363 25.10 13.57 3.08
N ILE A 364 24.11 13.50 3.98
CA ILE A 364 23.30 14.65 4.38
C ILE A 364 23.83 15.15 5.72
N ILE A 365 24.32 16.39 5.73
CA ILE A 365 24.79 17.10 6.92
C ILE A 365 23.67 18.05 7.36
N SER A 366 23.05 17.77 8.51
CA SER A 366 21.99 18.59 9.10
C SER A 366 22.31 18.96 10.55
N GLN A 367 22.05 20.21 10.92
CA GLN A 367 22.20 20.65 12.31
C GLN A 367 21.02 20.26 13.21
N ASP A 368 19.89 19.86 12.62
CA ASP A 368 18.73 19.43 13.39
C ASP A 368 18.95 18.02 13.99
N THR A 369 19.89 17.25 13.41
CA THR A 369 20.36 15.95 13.92
C THR A 369 21.65 16.07 14.74
N ASP A 370 22.57 16.94 14.31
CA ASP A 370 23.93 17.02 14.85
C ASP A 370 24.31 18.45 15.29
N GLY A 371 25.12 18.59 16.35
CA GLY A 371 25.60 19.92 16.76
C GLY A 371 26.48 20.60 15.71
N ARG A 372 26.51 21.94 15.67
CA ARG A 372 27.29 22.74 14.68
C ARG A 372 28.73 22.25 14.48
N ALA A 373 29.45 22.00 15.58
CA ALA A 373 30.84 21.54 15.54
C ALA A 373 31.00 20.14 14.88
N ALA A 374 29.99 19.27 14.95
CA ALA A 374 30.00 17.99 14.25
C ALA A 374 29.78 18.18 12.74
N CYS A 375 28.86 19.07 12.36
CA CYS A 375 28.64 19.42 10.95
C CYS A 375 29.88 20.06 10.32
N GLU A 376 30.55 21.00 11.02
CA GLU A 376 31.76 21.66 10.54
C GLU A 376 32.91 20.65 10.32
N ARG A 377 33.08 19.71 11.26
CA ARG A 377 34.04 18.62 11.10
C ARG A 377 33.73 17.75 9.87
N SER A 378 32.47 17.35 9.70
CA SER A 378 32.06 16.49 8.57
C SER A 378 32.22 17.20 7.22
N MET A 379 31.92 18.51 7.17
CA MET A 379 32.12 19.33 5.98
C MET A 379 33.60 19.55 5.64
N GLY A 380 34.45 19.73 6.65
CA GLY A 380 35.90 19.96 6.48
C GLY A 380 36.73 18.68 6.27
N MET A 381 36.18 17.50 6.51
CA MET A 381 36.86 16.23 6.22
C MET A 381 37.01 15.99 4.71
N LYS A 382 38.08 15.30 4.30
CA LYS A 382 38.22 14.88 2.90
C LYS A 382 37.17 13.81 2.60
N GLN A 383 36.07 14.18 1.94
CA GLN A 383 35.04 13.22 1.55
C GLN A 383 35.56 12.28 0.45
N ARG A 384 35.08 11.03 0.45
CA ARG A 384 35.40 10.06 -0.61
C ARG A 384 34.97 10.60 -1.98
N ASP A 385 35.78 10.35 -3.00
CA ASP A 385 35.44 10.73 -4.38
C ASP A 385 34.14 10.03 -4.81
N GLY A 386 33.30 10.74 -5.56
CA GLY A 386 31.98 10.28 -6.00
C GLY A 386 30.83 10.49 -5.01
N VAL A 387 31.11 10.71 -3.71
CA VAL A 387 30.08 10.98 -2.69
C VAL A 387 29.48 12.37 -2.89
N LEU A 388 28.15 12.45 -2.99
CA LEU A 388 27.41 13.72 -2.91
C LEU A 388 27.31 14.19 -1.48
N VAL A 389 27.59 15.46 -1.23
CA VAL A 389 27.37 16.06 0.10
C VAL A 389 26.21 17.05 -0.01
N ILE A 390 25.24 16.97 0.90
CA ILE A 390 24.14 17.90 1.01
C ILE A 390 24.19 18.59 2.38
N LEU A 391 24.32 19.91 2.40
CA LEU A 391 24.14 20.71 3.61
C LEU A 391 22.66 21.09 3.73
N ASP A 392 21.90 20.32 4.52
CA ASP A 392 20.47 20.55 4.78
C ASP A 392 20.30 21.45 6.01
N ARG A 393 20.35 22.77 5.78
CA ARG A 393 20.12 23.81 6.79
C ARG A 393 19.26 24.93 6.20
N CYS A 394 18.81 25.86 7.05
CA CYS A 394 18.10 27.04 6.56
C CYS A 394 19.04 28.05 5.87
N ASN A 395 20.31 28.13 6.30
CA ASN A 395 21.37 28.96 5.72
C ASN A 395 20.95 30.43 5.42
N PRO A 396 20.34 31.15 6.38
CA PRO A 396 19.64 32.42 6.10
C PRO A 396 20.59 33.58 5.75
N ARG A 397 21.76 33.65 6.40
CA ARG A 397 22.69 34.79 6.29
C ARG A 397 23.85 34.48 5.35
N GLN A 398 24.27 35.46 4.56
CA GLN A 398 25.41 35.35 3.64
C GLN A 398 26.73 35.05 4.35
N ASP A 399 26.99 35.71 5.49
CA ASP A 399 28.23 35.50 6.25
C ASP A 399 28.32 34.07 6.80
N ASP A 400 27.20 33.49 7.25
CA ASP A 400 27.17 32.10 7.70
C ASP A 400 27.46 31.16 6.52
N ARG A 401 26.82 31.36 5.35
CA ARG A 401 27.10 30.57 4.14
C ARG A 401 28.57 30.66 3.72
N SER A 402 29.16 31.85 3.80
CA SER A 402 30.58 32.08 3.49
C SER A 402 31.50 31.23 4.38
N SER A 403 31.17 31.10 5.67
CA SER A 403 31.93 30.23 6.58
C SER A 403 31.86 28.74 6.19
N TRP A 404 30.71 28.27 5.70
CA TRP A 404 30.57 26.89 5.20
C TRP A 404 31.31 26.68 3.88
N LEU A 405 31.21 27.63 2.96
CA LEU A 405 31.89 27.56 1.66
C LEU A 405 33.42 27.52 1.81
N ALA A 406 33.96 28.14 2.87
CA ALA A 406 35.38 28.08 3.21
C ALA A 406 35.82 26.69 3.71
N LEU A 407 34.92 25.89 4.30
CA LEU A 407 35.19 24.51 4.73
C LEU A 407 35.08 23.51 3.56
N MET A 408 34.37 23.87 2.49
CA MET A 408 34.12 23.00 1.35
C MET A 408 35.35 22.85 0.45
N ILE A 409 35.62 21.61 0.02
CA ILE A 409 36.71 21.29 -0.91
C ILE A 409 36.55 22.12 -2.20
N SER A 410 37.56 22.92 -2.52
CA SER A 410 37.53 23.87 -3.65
C SER A 410 37.43 23.23 -5.03
N THR A 411 37.87 21.97 -5.18
CA THR A 411 37.80 21.21 -6.44
C THR A 411 36.40 20.64 -6.73
N ARG A 412 35.49 20.69 -5.76
CA ARG A 412 34.12 20.18 -5.92
C ARG A 412 33.20 21.28 -6.43
N ARG A 413 32.28 20.90 -7.30
CA ARG A 413 31.21 21.77 -7.77
C ARG A 413 30.26 22.11 -6.62
N LYS A 414 29.84 23.37 -6.51
CA LYS A 414 28.99 23.88 -5.43
C LYS A 414 27.67 24.39 -6.01
N ILE A 415 26.56 23.80 -5.61
CA ILE A 415 25.21 24.19 -6.07
C ILE A 415 24.42 24.71 -4.88
N ALA A 416 23.84 25.91 -5.00
CA ALA A 416 22.85 26.41 -4.06
C ALA A 416 21.43 26.05 -4.53
N VAL A 417 20.59 25.55 -3.63
CA VAL A 417 19.16 25.34 -3.89
C VAL A 417 18.37 26.22 -2.94
N PHE A 418 17.81 27.30 -3.48
CA PHE A 418 17.05 28.29 -2.72
C PHE A 418 15.55 28.01 -2.78
N PHE A 419 14.96 27.73 -1.64
CA PHE A 419 13.51 27.57 -1.48
C PHE A 419 12.88 28.91 -1.15
N ASP A 420 12.37 29.58 -2.19
CA ASP A 420 11.64 30.84 -2.11
C ASP A 420 10.14 30.56 -1.92
N ILE A 421 9.81 30.06 -0.73
CA ILE A 421 8.43 29.71 -0.35
C ILE A 421 7.94 30.73 0.67
N ASP A 422 6.74 31.24 0.45
CA ASP A 422 6.09 32.19 1.35
C ASP A 422 6.06 31.65 2.80
N ALA A 423 6.33 32.55 3.75
CA ALA A 423 6.44 32.19 5.16
C ALA A 423 5.12 31.69 5.75
N ALA A 424 3.97 32.23 5.31
CA ALA A 424 2.66 31.76 5.76
C ALA A 424 2.37 30.35 5.21
N LEU A 425 2.76 30.07 3.96
CA LEU A 425 2.68 28.70 3.43
C LEU A 425 3.62 27.73 4.16
N CYS A 426 4.82 28.17 4.54
CA CYS A 426 5.74 27.38 5.36
C CYS A 426 5.14 27.04 6.73
N LYS A 427 4.52 28.02 7.42
CA LYS A 427 3.78 27.80 8.68
C LYS A 427 2.66 26.78 8.49
N GLN A 428 1.82 26.98 7.47
CA GLN A 428 0.74 26.05 7.13
C GLN A 428 1.24 24.61 6.89
N ARG A 429 2.41 24.44 6.26
CA ARG A 429 3.02 23.11 6.06
C ARG A 429 3.60 22.53 7.34
N MET A 430 4.14 23.34 8.24
CA MET A 430 4.66 22.89 9.53
C MET A 430 3.54 22.38 10.43
N ASP A 431 2.41 23.08 10.46
CA ASP A 431 1.25 22.69 11.27
C ASP A 431 0.65 21.36 10.83
N ARG A 432 0.83 21.01 9.55
CA ARG A 432 0.37 19.75 8.97
C ARG A 432 1.28 18.54 9.18
N ARG A 433 2.46 18.72 9.79
CA ARG A 433 3.41 17.61 9.96
C ARG A 433 2.98 16.71 11.13
N LEU A 434 2.45 15.55 10.80
CA LEU A 434 2.25 14.47 11.76
C LEU A 434 3.59 13.76 12.01
N GLY A 435 4.06 13.71 13.27
CA GLY A 435 5.15 12.82 13.69
C GLY A 435 6.58 13.38 13.74
N HIS A 436 6.81 14.71 13.79
CA HIS A 436 8.15 15.24 14.04
C HIS A 436 8.49 15.26 15.55
N PRO A 437 9.50 14.51 16.03
CA PRO A 437 9.77 14.37 17.47
C PRO A 437 10.25 15.65 18.16
N ILE A 438 10.71 16.67 17.41
CA ILE A 438 11.41 17.82 18.01
C ILE A 438 10.54 19.07 18.11
N ILE A 439 9.42 19.19 17.37
CA ILE A 439 8.60 20.41 17.38
C ILE A 439 7.12 20.07 17.11
N ARG A 440 6.29 20.04 18.16
CA ARG A 440 4.81 20.02 18.04
C ARG A 440 4.31 21.30 17.34
N ALA A 441 3.14 21.22 16.70
CA ALA A 441 2.50 22.37 16.02
C ALA A 441 2.51 23.65 16.88
N GLY A 442 2.78 24.80 16.25
CA GLY A 442 2.90 26.10 16.91
C GLY A 442 4.23 26.39 17.62
N ARG A 443 5.05 25.38 17.95
CA ARG A 443 6.43 25.62 18.40
C ARG A 443 7.31 25.94 17.19
N GLY A 444 8.17 26.95 17.28
CA GLY A 444 9.10 27.32 16.19
C GLY A 444 8.67 28.47 15.29
N TYR A 445 7.46 29.04 15.43
CA TYR A 445 7.08 30.25 14.66
C TYR A 445 8.01 31.42 14.91
N ASN A 446 8.38 31.69 16.18
CA ASN A 446 9.32 32.76 16.50
C ASN A 446 10.68 32.55 15.82
N ALA A 447 11.15 31.30 15.73
CA ALA A 447 12.37 30.95 15.03
C ALA A 447 12.23 31.15 13.51
N LEU A 448 11.09 30.75 12.93
CA LEU A 448 10.77 30.97 11.52
C LEU A 448 10.70 32.46 11.19
N ASP A 449 10.01 33.26 12.01
CA ASP A 449 9.87 34.71 11.85
C ASP A 449 11.21 35.44 11.98
N GLN A 450 12.09 34.97 12.88
CA GLN A 450 13.46 35.46 12.95
C GLN A 450 14.27 35.06 11.71
N MET A 451 14.17 33.81 11.27
CA MET A 451 14.86 33.32 10.07
C MET A 451 14.40 34.03 8.80
N GLN A 452 13.11 34.37 8.70
CA GLN A 452 12.57 35.16 7.60
C GLN A 452 13.19 36.55 7.55
N ARG A 453 13.30 37.23 8.69
CA ARG A 453 13.97 38.54 8.78
C ARG A 453 15.45 38.47 8.39
N ASP A 454 16.10 37.36 8.72
CA ASP A 454 17.52 37.14 8.45
C ASP A 454 17.79 36.63 7.02
N MET A 455 16.78 36.17 6.29
CA MET A 455 16.94 35.49 5.00
C MET A 455 17.47 36.45 3.93
N ARG A 456 18.64 36.12 3.37
CA ARG A 456 19.24 36.80 2.23
C ARG A 456 19.36 35.85 1.06
N LEU A 457 18.87 36.29 -0.11
CA LEU A 457 18.94 35.56 -1.37
C LEU A 457 20.39 35.11 -1.65
N PRO A 458 20.64 33.81 -1.90
CA PRO A 458 21.96 33.36 -2.32
C PRO A 458 22.27 33.86 -3.73
N SER A 459 23.55 34.12 -4.01
CA SER A 459 24.02 34.62 -5.31
C SER A 459 25.23 33.85 -5.83
N LEU A 460 25.42 33.82 -7.15
CA LEU A 460 26.60 33.19 -7.77
C LEU A 460 27.92 33.83 -7.32
N SER A 461 27.91 35.12 -6.97
CA SER A 461 29.07 35.83 -6.43
C SER A 461 29.58 35.29 -5.08
N GLU A 462 28.78 34.49 -4.36
CA GLU A 462 29.25 33.82 -3.14
C GLU A 462 30.22 32.66 -3.43
N GLY A 463 30.37 32.25 -4.69
CA GLY A 463 31.22 31.12 -5.08
C GLY A 463 30.45 29.84 -5.37
N PHE A 464 29.17 29.95 -5.72
CA PHE A 464 28.37 28.84 -6.25
C PHE A 464 28.52 28.75 -7.77
N ASP A 465 28.63 27.52 -8.29
CA ASP A 465 28.67 27.27 -9.73
C ASP A 465 27.27 27.36 -10.37
N ALA A 466 26.23 27.10 -9.57
CA ALA A 466 24.84 27.21 -9.99
C ALA A 466 23.90 27.51 -8.82
N LEU A 467 22.79 28.16 -9.14
CA LEU A 467 21.70 28.47 -8.23
C LEU A 467 20.39 27.96 -8.81
N LEU A 468 19.70 27.11 -8.04
CA LEU A 468 18.38 26.58 -8.36
C LEU A 468 17.35 27.23 -7.43
N THR A 469 16.37 27.93 -7.98
CA THR A 469 15.31 28.57 -7.19
C THR A 469 14.02 27.77 -7.27
N VAL A 470 13.59 27.28 -6.11
CA VAL A 470 12.42 26.42 -5.88
C VAL A 470 11.32 27.24 -5.22
N THR A 471 10.29 27.56 -5.98
CA THR A 471 9.13 28.36 -5.53
C THR A 471 7.87 27.52 -5.30
N SER A 472 7.95 26.21 -5.50
CA SER A 472 6.84 25.28 -5.33
C SER A 472 7.29 23.83 -5.11
N MET A 473 6.37 22.95 -4.72
CA MET A 473 6.64 21.50 -4.70
C MET A 473 6.84 20.94 -6.12
N HIS A 474 6.19 21.53 -7.12
CA HIS A 474 6.40 21.17 -8.53
C HIS A 474 7.86 21.48 -8.95
N ALA A 475 8.35 22.69 -8.68
CA ALA A 475 9.74 23.08 -8.89
C ALA A 475 10.73 22.22 -8.08
N ALA A 476 10.35 21.77 -6.86
CA ALA A 476 11.18 20.84 -6.08
C ALA A 476 11.33 19.47 -6.77
N LYS A 477 10.26 18.96 -7.38
CA LYS A 477 10.32 17.73 -8.19
C LYS A 477 11.13 17.92 -9.47
N GLU A 478 11.04 19.08 -10.12
CA GLU A 478 11.91 19.43 -11.25
C GLU A 478 13.38 19.51 -10.82
N ALA A 479 13.68 20.14 -9.68
CA ALA A 479 15.02 20.19 -9.10
C ALA A 479 15.55 18.79 -8.80
N LEU A 480 14.70 17.89 -8.30
CA LEU A 480 15.05 16.49 -8.09
C LEU A 480 15.44 15.81 -9.40
N ARG A 481 14.71 16.03 -10.51
CA ARG A 481 15.07 15.47 -11.83
C ARG A 481 16.38 16.02 -12.36
N VAL A 482 16.65 17.31 -12.15
CA VAL A 482 17.92 17.95 -12.57
C VAL A 482 19.09 17.44 -11.73
N LEU A 483 18.92 17.36 -10.41
CA LEU A 483 19.97 17.01 -9.44
C LEU A 483 20.11 15.51 -9.18
N SER A 484 19.20 14.69 -9.72
CA SER A 484 19.19 13.23 -9.63
C SER A 484 18.26 12.67 -10.72
N PRO A 485 18.75 12.57 -11.97
CA PRO A 485 17.93 12.10 -13.09
C PRO A 485 17.43 10.68 -12.85
N SER A 486 16.32 10.33 -13.50
CA SER A 486 15.68 9.03 -13.31
C SER A 486 16.68 7.89 -13.52
N PRO A 487 16.63 6.84 -12.69
CA PRO A 487 17.52 5.70 -12.83
C PRO A 487 17.46 5.11 -14.24
N LYS A 488 18.63 4.75 -14.79
CA LYS A 488 18.69 4.04 -16.05
C LYS A 488 17.93 2.71 -15.96
N LEU A 489 17.52 2.20 -17.13
CA LEU A 489 16.97 0.86 -17.27
C LEU A 489 17.90 -0.14 -16.58
N LEU A 490 17.35 -0.91 -15.65
CA LEU A 490 18.09 -1.96 -14.97
C LEU A 490 17.90 -3.24 -15.78
N LYS A 491 18.96 -3.70 -16.44
CA LYS A 491 18.92 -4.95 -17.19
C LYS A 491 18.63 -6.10 -16.23
N PHE A 492 17.59 -6.90 -16.50
CA PHE A 492 17.28 -8.04 -15.63
C PHE A 492 18.49 -9.03 -15.64
N PRO A 493 19.11 -9.28 -14.47
CA PRO A 493 20.32 -10.09 -14.37
C PRO A 493 20.04 -11.53 -14.79
N ARG A 494 20.99 -12.15 -15.53
CA ARG A 494 20.87 -13.59 -15.86
C ARG A 494 20.90 -14.39 -14.56
N THR A 495 20.05 -15.40 -14.48
CA THR A 495 20.04 -16.35 -13.37
C THR A 495 20.98 -17.51 -13.71
N PRO A 496 21.98 -17.83 -12.87
CA PRO A 496 22.91 -18.92 -13.14
C PRO A 496 22.23 -20.28 -12.98
N HIS A 497 22.66 -21.27 -13.78
CA HIS A 497 22.39 -22.68 -13.53
C HIS A 497 23.07 -23.10 -12.22
N LEU A 498 22.31 -23.73 -11.34
CA LEU A 498 22.84 -24.28 -10.10
C LEU A 498 23.85 -25.39 -10.37
N PHE A 499 23.56 -26.22 -11.38
CA PHE A 499 24.45 -27.21 -11.97
C PHE A 499 24.01 -27.51 -13.40
N ASN A 500 24.94 -27.97 -14.24
CA ASN A 500 24.64 -28.32 -15.63
C ASN A 500 23.95 -29.70 -15.70
N THR A 501 22.74 -29.73 -16.26
CA THR A 501 21.95 -30.94 -16.54
C THR A 501 22.10 -31.41 -17.99
N GLY A 502 22.91 -30.72 -18.80
CA GLY A 502 22.98 -30.85 -20.26
C GLY A 502 22.19 -29.77 -21.01
N ALA A 503 21.39 -28.96 -20.30
CA ALA A 503 20.54 -27.91 -20.88
C ALA A 503 21.19 -26.51 -20.88
N ALA A 504 22.39 -26.34 -20.32
CA ALA A 504 23.10 -25.06 -20.34
C ALA A 504 23.87 -24.88 -21.66
N THR A 505 23.78 -23.69 -22.25
CA THR A 505 24.57 -23.30 -23.44
C THR A 505 25.94 -22.73 -23.04
N HIS A 506 26.85 -22.52 -24.00
CA HIS A 506 28.14 -21.88 -23.73
C HIS A 506 28.03 -20.45 -23.18
N ASP A 507 26.87 -19.79 -23.35
CA ASP A 507 26.59 -18.43 -22.89
C ASP A 507 25.93 -18.36 -21.49
N ASP A 508 25.63 -19.50 -20.88
CA ASP A 508 24.97 -19.59 -19.58
C ASP A 508 25.97 -19.49 -18.41
N LEU A 509 25.53 -18.83 -17.33
CA LEU A 509 26.30 -18.77 -16.08
C LEU A 509 26.04 -20.03 -15.27
N THR A 510 27.07 -20.62 -14.66
CA THR A 510 26.93 -21.73 -13.71
C THR A 510 27.46 -21.33 -12.34
N CYS A 511 26.84 -21.81 -11.27
CA CYS A 511 27.43 -21.73 -9.93
C CYS A 511 28.67 -22.62 -9.83
N GLU A 512 29.59 -22.29 -8.92
CA GLU A 512 30.67 -23.20 -8.48
C GLU A 512 30.07 -24.48 -7.85
N ASP A 513 30.81 -25.59 -7.87
CA ASP A 513 30.33 -26.93 -7.50
C ASP A 513 29.70 -26.98 -6.09
N ILE A 514 28.39 -27.16 -6.00
CA ILE A 514 27.60 -26.95 -4.76
C ILE A 514 27.45 -28.27 -3.94
N GLY A 515 28.22 -29.30 -4.24
CA GLY A 515 28.08 -30.61 -3.61
C GLY A 515 26.72 -31.27 -3.88
N SER A 516 26.43 -32.38 -3.19
CA SER A 516 25.19 -33.15 -3.35
C SER A 516 24.00 -32.60 -2.55
N SER A 517 24.27 -31.75 -1.56
CA SER A 517 23.27 -31.20 -0.63
C SER A 517 23.49 -29.70 -0.44
N ILE A 518 22.37 -28.98 -0.35
CA ILE A 518 22.32 -27.52 -0.25
C ILE A 518 21.50 -27.18 1.00
N THR A 519 22.05 -26.32 1.86
CA THR A 519 21.44 -25.85 3.10
C THR A 519 21.23 -24.34 3.12
N GLY A 520 20.34 -23.86 3.99
CA GLY A 520 19.98 -22.46 4.16
C GLY A 520 18.50 -22.22 3.89
N ASN A 521 18.04 -20.97 3.96
CA ASN A 521 16.63 -20.63 3.70
C ASN A 521 16.34 -20.67 2.20
N ILE A 522 15.89 -21.82 1.71
CA ILE A 522 15.72 -22.11 0.29
C ILE A 522 14.24 -22.08 -0.07
N VAL A 523 13.91 -21.28 -1.08
CA VAL A 523 12.59 -21.25 -1.69
C VAL A 523 12.72 -21.72 -3.14
N VAL A 524 11.96 -22.72 -3.50
CA VAL A 524 11.91 -23.31 -4.84
C VAL A 524 10.57 -22.98 -5.46
N GLU A 525 10.62 -22.39 -6.65
CA GLU A 525 9.48 -21.91 -7.40
C GLU A 525 9.45 -22.59 -8.76
N GLU A 526 8.27 -22.70 -9.36
CA GLU A 526 8.18 -23.18 -10.74
C GLU A 526 8.87 -22.17 -11.66
N LYS A 527 9.80 -22.64 -12.50
CA LYS A 527 10.33 -21.82 -13.58
C LYS A 527 9.38 -21.94 -14.77
N ILE A 528 8.69 -20.84 -15.07
CA ILE A 528 7.82 -20.73 -16.24
C ILE A 528 8.58 -20.09 -17.42
N ASP A 529 8.14 -20.43 -18.64
CA ASP A 529 8.80 -20.09 -19.90
C ASP A 529 7.97 -19.09 -20.71
N GLY A 530 8.42 -17.83 -20.71
CA GLY A 530 7.76 -16.73 -21.41
C GLY A 530 8.74 -15.62 -21.79
N ALA A 531 8.20 -14.43 -22.04
CA ALA A 531 9.00 -13.24 -22.28
C ALA A 531 9.16 -12.43 -20.99
N ASN A 532 10.41 -12.18 -20.58
CA ASN A 532 10.69 -11.37 -19.40
C ASN A 532 10.03 -9.97 -19.52
N LEU A 533 9.31 -9.57 -18.48
CA LEU A 533 8.67 -8.26 -18.38
C LEU A 533 8.95 -7.63 -17.02
N GLY A 534 9.38 -6.37 -17.03
CA GLY A 534 9.55 -5.54 -15.84
C GLY A 534 8.62 -4.33 -15.90
N LEU A 535 7.94 -4.06 -14.79
CA LEU A 535 7.05 -2.93 -14.59
C LEU A 535 7.65 -2.00 -13.52
N SER A 536 7.78 -0.72 -13.84
CA SER A 536 8.26 0.32 -12.91
C SER A 536 7.50 1.62 -13.12
N LEU A 537 7.45 2.50 -12.12
CA LEU A 537 6.97 3.86 -12.32
C LEU A 537 8.12 4.77 -12.79
N ASP A 538 7.82 5.75 -13.62
CA ASP A 538 8.72 6.88 -13.83
C ASP A 538 8.50 8.01 -12.79
N ALA A 539 9.25 9.10 -12.93
CA ALA A 539 9.17 10.25 -12.03
C ALA A 539 7.77 10.92 -11.98
N ASP A 540 6.93 10.68 -12.99
CA ASP A 540 5.58 11.22 -13.12
C ASP A 540 4.51 10.23 -12.66
N GLY A 541 4.91 9.03 -12.22
CA GLY A 541 4.00 7.97 -11.80
C GLY A 541 3.37 7.21 -12.97
N ILE A 542 3.92 7.35 -14.18
CA ILE A 542 3.47 6.58 -15.34
C ILE A 542 4.14 5.21 -15.31
N ILE A 543 3.35 4.16 -15.56
CA ILE A 543 3.84 2.78 -15.64
C ILE A 543 4.68 2.64 -16.92
N ARG A 544 5.92 2.19 -16.75
CA ARG A 544 6.86 1.86 -17.81
C ARG A 544 7.10 0.37 -17.85
N CYS A 545 7.14 -0.17 -19.07
CA CYS A 545 7.34 -1.59 -19.32
C CYS A 545 8.69 -1.82 -20.00
N GLN A 546 9.49 -2.69 -19.42
CA GLN A 546 10.75 -3.13 -20.01
C GLN A 546 10.70 -4.63 -20.28
N ASN A 547 11.35 -5.07 -21.34
CA ASN A 547 11.81 -6.45 -21.42
C ASN A 547 13.12 -6.56 -20.61
N ARG A 548 13.95 -7.57 -20.88
CA ARG A 548 15.22 -7.79 -20.18
C ARG A 548 16.19 -6.60 -20.26
N SER A 549 16.24 -5.89 -21.39
CA SER A 549 17.32 -4.92 -21.66
C SER A 549 16.91 -3.64 -22.39
N HIS A 550 15.64 -3.49 -22.75
CA HIS A 550 15.11 -2.31 -23.43
C HIS A 550 13.64 -2.09 -23.04
N TRP A 551 13.18 -0.85 -23.20
CA TRP A 551 11.78 -0.47 -23.04
C TRP A 551 10.92 -1.06 -24.15
N ILE A 552 9.67 -1.39 -23.83
CA ILE A 552 8.71 -1.94 -24.77
C ILE A 552 7.33 -1.29 -24.62
N SER A 553 6.49 -1.50 -25.62
CA SER A 553 5.12 -1.03 -25.78
C SER A 553 4.28 -2.06 -26.54
N SER A 554 2.97 -1.83 -26.62
CA SER A 554 2.05 -2.63 -27.42
C SER A 554 2.33 -2.60 -28.93
N ALA A 555 3.12 -1.61 -29.40
CA ALA A 555 3.47 -1.44 -30.80
C ALA A 555 4.64 -2.31 -31.29
N ASP A 556 5.41 -2.93 -30.38
CA ASP A 556 6.67 -3.60 -30.75
C ASP A 556 6.46 -4.97 -31.42
N HIS A 557 6.16 -6.00 -30.64
CA HIS A 557 5.96 -7.37 -31.14
C HIS A 557 4.52 -7.82 -30.91
N LYS A 558 4.00 -8.72 -31.76
CA LYS A 558 2.60 -9.21 -31.69
C LYS A 558 2.19 -9.70 -30.29
N GLN A 559 3.13 -10.29 -29.55
CA GLN A 559 2.90 -10.75 -28.18
C GLN A 559 2.55 -9.64 -27.20
N PHE A 560 2.99 -8.39 -27.44
CA PHE A 560 2.76 -7.25 -26.55
C PHE A 560 1.48 -6.48 -26.90
N LYS A 561 0.76 -6.83 -27.97
CA LYS A 561 -0.53 -6.18 -28.30
C LYS A 561 -1.51 -6.11 -27.11
N PRO A 562 -1.66 -7.16 -26.27
CA PRO A 562 -2.57 -7.10 -25.11
C PRO A 562 -2.04 -6.29 -23.92
N LEU A 563 -0.82 -5.74 -23.98
CA LEU A 563 -0.13 -5.14 -22.85
C LEU A 563 -0.91 -3.94 -22.28
N ASP A 564 -1.38 -3.03 -23.12
CA ASP A 564 -2.07 -1.82 -22.66
C ASP A 564 -3.40 -2.15 -21.96
N GLY A 565 -4.17 -3.10 -22.51
CA GLY A 565 -5.40 -3.58 -21.88
C GLY A 565 -5.14 -4.28 -20.54
N TRP A 566 -4.06 -5.06 -20.44
CA TRP A 566 -3.65 -5.67 -19.18
C TRP A 566 -3.23 -4.61 -18.15
N ILE A 567 -2.44 -3.61 -18.56
CA ILE A 567 -2.02 -2.51 -17.67
C ILE A 567 -3.23 -1.76 -17.14
N GLU A 568 -4.19 -1.42 -17.98
CA GLU A 568 -5.37 -0.67 -17.56
C GLU A 568 -6.20 -1.47 -16.54
N ALA A 569 -6.44 -2.76 -16.81
CA ALA A 569 -7.15 -3.64 -15.89
C ALA A 569 -6.44 -3.84 -14.52
N HIS A 570 -5.12 -3.64 -14.46
CA HIS A 570 -4.30 -3.86 -13.26
C HIS A 570 -3.62 -2.58 -12.74
N ARG A 571 -4.00 -1.40 -13.25
CA ARG A 571 -3.32 -0.12 -13.02
C ARG A 571 -3.20 0.20 -11.54
N ASP A 572 -4.29 0.08 -10.80
CA ASP A 572 -4.33 0.37 -9.37
C ASP A 572 -3.48 -0.61 -8.56
N ALA A 573 -3.50 -1.89 -8.91
CA ALA A 573 -2.69 -2.92 -8.25
C ALA A 573 -1.19 -2.66 -8.47
N VAL A 574 -0.79 -2.41 -9.72
CA VAL A 574 0.61 -2.09 -10.07
C VAL A 574 1.05 -0.79 -9.40
N TYR A 575 0.22 0.25 -9.44
CA TYR A 575 0.55 1.54 -8.83
C TYR A 575 0.66 1.41 -7.31
N LYS A 576 -0.28 0.77 -6.61
CA LYS A 576 -0.19 0.53 -5.15
C LYS A 576 1.05 -0.28 -4.76
N LEU A 577 1.43 -1.26 -5.59
CA LEU A 577 2.61 -2.09 -5.38
C LEU A 577 3.91 -1.31 -5.57
N LEU A 578 3.99 -0.39 -6.54
CA LEU A 578 5.22 0.32 -6.90
C LEU A 578 5.36 1.70 -6.23
N ALA A 579 4.28 2.46 -6.06
CA ALA A 579 4.26 3.82 -5.50
C ALA A 579 4.35 3.85 -3.96
N ARG A 580 5.25 3.03 -3.40
CA ARG A 580 5.42 2.85 -1.95
C ARG A 580 6.27 3.93 -1.30
N ASP A 581 7.08 4.63 -2.08
CA ASP A 581 7.98 5.69 -1.61
C ASP A 581 7.69 6.98 -2.39
N SER A 582 6.99 7.92 -1.77
CA SER A 582 6.60 9.19 -2.42
C SER A 582 7.78 10.09 -2.78
N GLN A 583 8.98 9.83 -2.24
CA GLN A 583 10.21 10.53 -2.59
C GLN A 583 10.98 9.84 -3.71
N PHE A 584 10.69 8.57 -4.00
CA PHE A 584 11.38 7.78 -5.01
C PHE A 584 10.40 6.81 -5.69
N LEU A 585 9.54 7.36 -6.57
CA LEU A 585 8.51 6.58 -7.28
C LEU A 585 9.14 5.47 -8.15
N GLU A 586 10.33 5.71 -8.70
CA GLU A 586 11.04 4.75 -9.56
C GLU A 586 11.75 3.63 -8.76
N ARG A 587 11.62 3.60 -7.42
CA ARG A 587 12.37 2.71 -6.52
C ARG A 587 12.16 1.22 -6.82
N PHE A 588 10.91 0.81 -7.06
CA PHE A 588 10.58 -0.60 -7.20
C PHE A 588 10.40 -1.00 -8.67
N ILE A 589 10.81 -2.23 -8.99
CA ILE A 589 10.55 -2.87 -10.28
C ILE A 589 9.93 -4.24 -10.02
N LEU A 590 8.72 -4.45 -10.51
CA LEU A 590 8.05 -5.75 -10.50
C LEU A 590 8.44 -6.52 -11.76
N TYR A 591 9.13 -7.63 -11.61
CA TYR A 591 9.48 -8.53 -12.70
C TYR A 591 8.54 -9.74 -12.72
N GLY A 592 8.21 -10.16 -13.93
CA GLY A 592 7.39 -11.33 -14.20
C GLY A 592 7.66 -11.89 -15.59
N GLU A 593 6.98 -12.98 -15.91
CA GLU A 593 6.95 -13.52 -17.26
C GLU A 593 5.66 -13.10 -17.95
N TRP A 594 5.80 -12.65 -19.19
CA TRP A 594 4.72 -12.33 -20.11
C TRP A 594 4.42 -13.56 -20.97
N MET A 595 3.23 -14.11 -20.77
CA MET A 595 2.87 -15.48 -21.14
C MET A 595 1.93 -15.55 -22.35
N VAL A 596 1.80 -14.47 -23.15
CA VAL A 596 0.86 -14.44 -24.29
C VAL A 596 1.18 -15.48 -25.37
N ALA A 597 2.47 -15.74 -25.61
CA ALA A 597 2.90 -16.66 -26.66
C ALA A 597 3.65 -17.86 -26.08
N LYS A 598 3.50 -19.02 -26.71
CA LYS A 598 4.35 -20.18 -26.51
C LYS A 598 5.78 -19.83 -26.90
N HIS A 599 6.70 -20.02 -25.97
CA HIS A 599 8.13 -20.02 -26.26
C HIS A 599 8.58 -21.45 -26.56
N SER A 600 8.78 -22.26 -25.52
CA SER A 600 9.14 -23.68 -25.64
C SER A 600 8.05 -24.57 -25.01
N VAL A 601 7.54 -24.17 -23.85
CA VAL A 601 6.41 -24.84 -23.17
C VAL A 601 5.08 -24.21 -23.58
N TYR A 602 4.09 -25.04 -23.92
CA TYR A 602 2.72 -24.56 -24.13
C TYR A 602 1.97 -24.54 -22.80
N TYR A 603 1.23 -23.47 -22.54
CA TYR A 603 0.43 -23.33 -21.32
C TYR A 603 -1.06 -23.27 -21.65
N ASP A 604 -1.85 -24.14 -20.99
CA ASP A 604 -3.28 -24.33 -21.27
C ASP A 604 -4.22 -23.86 -20.15
N ARG A 605 -3.67 -23.37 -19.04
CA ARG A 605 -4.42 -22.97 -17.83
C ARG A 605 -3.73 -21.86 -17.03
N LEU A 606 -3.21 -20.84 -17.72
CA LEU A 606 -2.57 -19.70 -17.07
C LEU A 606 -3.59 -18.90 -16.24
N PRO A 607 -3.19 -18.31 -15.10
CA PRO A 607 -4.06 -17.43 -14.32
C PRO A 607 -4.19 -16.03 -14.94
N SER A 608 -3.19 -15.58 -15.71
CA SER A 608 -3.16 -14.25 -16.35
C SER A 608 -2.06 -14.22 -17.43
N HIS A 609 -2.09 -13.20 -18.29
CA HIS A 609 -1.02 -12.95 -19.27
C HIS A 609 0.31 -12.57 -18.61
N PHE A 610 0.29 -12.02 -17.39
CA PHE A 610 1.49 -11.69 -16.63
C PHE A 610 1.51 -12.47 -15.31
N VAL A 611 2.64 -13.13 -15.05
CA VAL A 611 2.87 -13.84 -13.79
C VAL A 611 4.13 -13.27 -13.15
N ALA A 612 3.95 -12.55 -12.04
CA ALA A 612 5.03 -11.95 -11.28
C ALA A 612 5.94 -13.02 -10.67
N PHE A 613 7.24 -12.75 -10.62
CA PHE A 613 8.20 -13.62 -9.96
C PHE A 613 9.21 -12.88 -9.09
N ASP A 614 9.52 -11.59 -9.32
CA ASP A 614 10.51 -10.85 -8.55
C ASP A 614 10.07 -9.42 -8.26
N LEU A 615 10.45 -8.88 -7.10
CA LEU A 615 10.39 -7.45 -6.81
C LEU A 615 11.80 -6.95 -6.50
N TYR A 616 12.26 -5.96 -7.25
CA TYR A 616 13.58 -5.36 -7.04
C TYR A 616 13.46 -3.99 -6.39
N ASP A 617 14.24 -3.76 -5.35
CA ASP A 617 14.35 -2.47 -4.66
C ASP A 617 15.65 -1.76 -5.06
N ARG A 618 15.55 -0.67 -5.83
CA ARG A 618 16.70 0.13 -6.27
C ARG A 618 17.43 0.84 -5.13
N LEU A 619 16.74 1.14 -4.03
CA LEU A 619 17.36 1.82 -2.89
C LEU A 619 18.35 0.89 -2.18
N THR A 620 17.94 -0.36 -1.96
CA THR A 620 18.77 -1.38 -1.29
C THR A 620 19.58 -2.23 -2.26
N GLN A 621 19.33 -2.08 -3.56
CA GLN A 621 19.91 -2.85 -4.67
C GLN A 621 19.73 -4.37 -4.54
N ARG A 622 18.62 -4.80 -3.94
CA ARG A 622 18.33 -6.21 -3.64
C ARG A 622 16.99 -6.64 -4.22
N PHE A 623 16.90 -7.92 -4.54
CA PHE A 623 15.61 -8.56 -4.76
C PHE A 623 14.94 -8.83 -3.41
N CYS A 624 13.65 -8.55 -3.31
CA CYS A 624 12.85 -8.93 -2.15
C CYS A 624 12.76 -10.46 -2.04
N SER A 625 12.45 -10.96 -0.85
CA SER A 625 12.08 -12.37 -0.66
C SER A 625 10.76 -12.72 -1.36
N ARG A 626 10.49 -14.01 -1.53
CA ARG A 626 9.19 -14.49 -2.03
C ARG A 626 8.04 -14.04 -1.13
N SER A 627 8.23 -14.12 0.19
CA SER A 627 7.21 -13.74 1.18
C SER A 627 6.89 -12.24 1.11
N ALA A 628 7.89 -11.39 0.89
CA ALA A 628 7.71 -9.96 0.67
C ALA A 628 6.90 -9.66 -0.59
N LEU A 629 7.22 -10.32 -1.72
CA LEU A 629 6.45 -10.17 -2.95
C LEU A 629 5.02 -10.70 -2.78
N ALA A 630 4.84 -11.87 -2.18
CA ALA A 630 3.52 -12.44 -1.90
C ALA A 630 2.67 -11.50 -1.03
N THR A 631 3.28 -10.88 -0.02
CA THR A 631 2.64 -9.85 0.81
C THR A 631 2.23 -8.63 0.00
N ALA A 632 3.07 -8.18 -0.93
CA ALA A 632 2.77 -7.04 -1.80
C ALA A 632 1.68 -7.32 -2.84
N LEU A 633 1.56 -8.57 -3.29
CA LEU A 633 0.54 -9.02 -4.26
C LEU A 633 -0.79 -9.41 -3.60
N ARG A 634 -0.83 -9.56 -2.27
CA ARG A 634 -2.02 -9.97 -1.52
C ARG A 634 -3.20 -9.02 -1.82
N GLY A 635 -4.34 -9.60 -2.17
CA GLY A 635 -5.56 -8.85 -2.50
C GLY A 635 -5.55 -8.22 -3.90
N THR A 636 -4.52 -8.47 -4.72
CA THR A 636 -4.47 -8.02 -6.12
C THR A 636 -4.80 -9.14 -7.09
N ALA A 637 -5.18 -8.79 -8.32
CA ALA A 637 -5.38 -9.75 -9.42
C ALA A 637 -4.08 -10.18 -10.11
N ILE A 638 -2.91 -9.70 -9.64
CA ILE A 638 -1.63 -10.03 -10.24
C ILE A 638 -1.17 -11.39 -9.72
N ALA A 639 -1.07 -12.37 -10.63
CA ALA A 639 -0.64 -13.72 -10.31
C ALA A 639 0.85 -13.78 -9.91
N HIS A 640 1.18 -14.68 -8.99
CA HIS A 640 2.55 -14.96 -8.55
C HIS A 640 2.96 -16.38 -8.99
N VAL A 641 4.22 -16.58 -9.37
CA VAL A 641 4.72 -17.91 -9.73
C VAL A 641 4.48 -18.96 -8.63
N PRO A 642 4.13 -20.20 -9.00
CA PRO A 642 3.82 -21.27 -8.04
C PRO A 642 4.96 -21.54 -7.06
N LEU A 643 4.63 -21.68 -5.77
CA LEU A 643 5.56 -22.21 -4.76
C LEU A 643 5.63 -23.71 -4.96
N VAL A 644 6.83 -24.24 -5.13
CA VAL A 644 7.06 -25.68 -5.23
C VAL A 644 7.46 -26.25 -3.88
N LEU A 645 8.43 -25.60 -3.22
CA LEU A 645 8.97 -26.05 -1.93
C LEU A 645 9.58 -24.88 -1.17
N GLN A 646 9.41 -24.86 0.15
CA GLN A 646 10.19 -24.03 1.06
C GLN A 646 10.85 -24.93 2.09
N THR A 647 12.18 -24.87 2.21
CA THR A 647 12.97 -25.82 3.02
C THR A 647 14.28 -25.20 3.51
N SER A 648 14.82 -25.75 4.60
CA SER A 648 16.17 -25.44 5.09
C SER A 648 17.26 -26.30 4.43
N HIS A 649 16.86 -27.34 3.70
CA HIS A 649 17.74 -28.33 3.08
C HIS A 649 17.10 -28.97 1.84
N VAL A 650 17.86 -29.11 0.75
CA VAL A 650 17.43 -29.82 -0.47
C VAL A 650 18.61 -30.55 -1.12
N THR A 651 18.38 -31.74 -1.68
CA THR A 651 19.39 -32.49 -2.41
C THR A 651 19.29 -32.26 -3.92
N ARG A 652 20.39 -32.56 -4.63
CA ARG A 652 20.44 -32.52 -6.08
C ARG A 652 19.38 -33.40 -6.73
N GLU A 653 19.22 -34.63 -6.24
CA GLU A 653 18.25 -35.60 -6.75
C GLU A 653 16.82 -35.09 -6.59
N ARG A 654 16.52 -34.45 -5.45
CA ARG A 654 15.19 -33.88 -5.24
C ARG A 654 14.92 -32.74 -6.24
N LEU A 655 15.87 -31.83 -6.45
CA LEU A 655 15.71 -30.75 -7.44
C LEU A 655 15.51 -31.28 -8.87
N LEU A 656 16.25 -32.33 -9.25
CA LEU A 656 16.06 -33.00 -10.54
C LEU A 656 14.67 -33.64 -10.65
N SER A 657 14.19 -34.30 -9.59
CA SER A 657 12.84 -34.87 -9.57
C SER A 657 11.75 -33.81 -9.72
N LEU A 658 11.89 -32.66 -9.04
CA LEU A 658 10.96 -31.54 -9.14
C LEU A 658 10.87 -30.98 -10.58
N CYS A 659 11.96 -31.01 -11.34
CA CYS A 659 11.97 -30.59 -12.75
C CYS A 659 11.20 -31.55 -13.67
N GLN A 660 10.96 -32.78 -13.25
CA GLN A 660 10.22 -33.79 -14.02
C GLN A 660 8.71 -33.78 -13.73
N GLU A 661 8.28 -33.04 -12.70
CA GLU A 661 6.88 -32.92 -12.33
C GLU A 661 6.10 -32.04 -13.34
N GLN A 662 4.78 -32.23 -13.37
CA GLN A 662 3.87 -31.43 -14.20
C GLN A 662 3.90 -29.95 -13.79
N SER A 663 3.72 -29.05 -14.76
CA SER A 663 3.49 -27.63 -14.49
C SER A 663 2.14 -27.42 -13.81
N LEU A 664 2.02 -26.41 -12.95
CA LEU A 664 0.70 -26.01 -12.44
C LEU A 664 -0.17 -25.36 -13.54
N PHE A 665 0.48 -24.77 -14.55
CA PHE A 665 -0.17 -23.99 -15.61
C PHE A 665 -0.27 -24.70 -16.96
N SER A 666 0.10 -25.98 -17.02
CA SER A 666 0.06 -26.76 -18.25
C SER A 666 -0.18 -28.24 -17.98
N THR A 667 -0.74 -28.94 -18.95
CA THR A 667 -0.70 -30.41 -18.99
C THR A 667 0.70 -30.96 -19.26
N GLU A 668 1.64 -30.14 -19.74
CA GLU A 668 3.05 -30.51 -19.95
C GLU A 668 3.89 -30.49 -18.66
N ARG A 669 5.08 -31.12 -18.72
CA ARG A 669 6.11 -30.99 -17.66
C ARG A 669 6.60 -29.55 -17.57
N ARG A 670 6.92 -29.07 -16.36
CA ARG A 670 7.54 -27.74 -16.19
C ARG A 670 8.90 -27.66 -16.89
N GLU A 671 9.34 -26.45 -17.22
CA GLU A 671 10.70 -26.20 -17.75
C GLU A 671 11.75 -26.62 -16.72
N GLY A 672 11.52 -26.25 -15.46
CA GLY A 672 12.43 -26.50 -14.36
C GLY A 672 11.98 -25.79 -13.10
N VAL A 673 12.95 -25.48 -12.25
CA VAL A 673 12.72 -24.77 -10.99
C VAL A 673 13.67 -23.59 -10.84
N TYR A 674 13.15 -22.54 -10.21
CA TYR A 674 13.91 -21.37 -9.79
C TYR A 674 14.15 -21.44 -8.29
N LEU A 675 15.37 -21.14 -7.86
CA LEU A 675 15.78 -21.20 -6.46
C LEU A 675 16.14 -19.81 -5.96
N ARG A 676 15.61 -19.46 -4.80
CA ARG A 676 16.02 -18.32 -3.98
C ARG A 676 16.67 -18.81 -2.71
N PHE A 677 17.77 -18.15 -2.36
CA PHE A 677 18.39 -18.24 -1.04
C PHE A 677 18.08 -16.93 -0.32
N GLU A 678 17.32 -16.99 0.77
CA GLU A 678 16.84 -15.82 1.49
C GLU A 678 17.66 -15.56 2.76
N ASP A 679 17.63 -14.32 3.26
CA ASP A 679 18.18 -13.98 4.57
C ASP A 679 17.31 -14.56 5.70
N ASP A 680 17.88 -14.65 6.91
CA ASP A 680 17.19 -15.23 8.09
C ASP A 680 15.92 -14.47 8.48
N GLU A 681 15.86 -13.17 8.14
CA GLU A 681 14.68 -12.35 8.36
C GLU A 681 13.63 -12.47 7.22
N HIS A 682 13.89 -13.27 6.17
CA HIS A 682 13.03 -13.43 4.99
C HIS A 682 12.61 -12.09 4.35
N ARG A 683 13.56 -11.16 4.22
CA ARG A 683 13.35 -9.80 3.67
C ARG A 683 13.88 -9.69 2.25
N TYR A 684 14.98 -10.38 1.97
CA TYR A 684 15.69 -10.25 0.70
C TYR A 684 16.17 -11.60 0.19
N THR A 685 16.22 -11.71 -1.13
CA THR A 685 16.91 -12.81 -1.80
C THR A 685 18.40 -12.49 -1.90
N ILE A 686 19.24 -13.31 -1.27
CA ILE A 686 20.71 -13.20 -1.26
C ILE A 686 21.30 -13.76 -2.56
N LYS A 687 20.86 -14.95 -2.96
CA LYS A 687 21.35 -15.66 -4.16
C LYS A 687 20.18 -16.25 -4.93
N ARG A 688 20.35 -16.35 -6.25
CA ARG A 688 19.34 -16.87 -7.19
C ARG A 688 20.00 -17.91 -8.08
N ALA A 689 19.30 -18.99 -8.37
CA ALA A 689 19.77 -20.02 -9.30
C ALA A 689 18.59 -20.67 -10.02
N LYS A 690 18.86 -21.38 -11.11
CA LYS A 690 17.88 -22.20 -11.83
C LYS A 690 18.37 -23.63 -12.02
N VAL A 691 17.45 -24.58 -12.05
CA VAL A 691 17.69 -25.93 -12.55
C VAL A 691 16.67 -26.17 -13.65
N VAL A 692 17.14 -26.59 -14.82
CA VAL A 692 16.30 -26.81 -16.01
C VAL A 692 16.41 -28.29 -16.37
N ARG A 693 15.31 -28.91 -16.80
CA ARG A 693 15.33 -30.32 -17.22
C ARG A 693 16.28 -30.53 -18.41
N SER A 694 16.94 -31.69 -18.45
CA SER A 694 18.03 -31.98 -19.41
C SER A 694 17.59 -32.03 -20.88
N ASP A 695 16.32 -32.35 -21.13
CA ASP A 695 15.70 -32.42 -22.45
C ASP A 695 15.03 -31.10 -22.87
N PHE A 696 15.19 -30.04 -22.08
CA PHE A 696 14.73 -28.71 -22.47
C PHE A 696 15.72 -28.09 -23.44
N ILE A 697 15.30 -27.97 -24.70
CA ILE A 697 16.04 -27.22 -25.71
C ILE A 697 15.66 -25.75 -25.54
N ALA A 698 16.57 -24.94 -25.01
CA ALA A 698 16.47 -23.49 -25.18
C ALA A 698 16.58 -23.23 -26.69
N GLY A 699 15.47 -22.87 -27.33
CA GLY A 699 15.40 -22.72 -28.79
C GLY A 699 16.52 -21.84 -29.32
N ASN A 700 17.49 -22.44 -30.03
CA ASN A 700 18.60 -21.73 -30.68
C ASN A 700 18.15 -20.93 -31.93
N GLU A 701 16.91 -21.11 -32.37
CA GLU A 701 16.27 -20.17 -33.28
C GLU A 701 15.56 -19.12 -32.44
N HIS A 702 16.01 -17.87 -32.55
CA HIS A 702 15.29 -16.71 -32.03
C HIS A 702 13.77 -16.93 -32.21
N TRP A 703 13.03 -17.08 -31.12
CA TRP A 703 11.58 -17.33 -31.09
C TRP A 703 10.77 -16.36 -31.98
N SER A 704 11.36 -15.22 -32.35
CA SER A 704 10.83 -14.28 -33.34
C SER A 704 10.71 -14.85 -34.76
N LYS A 705 11.30 -16.01 -35.06
CA LYS A 705 11.21 -16.73 -36.34
C LYS A 705 10.23 -17.92 -36.31
N SER A 706 9.75 -18.32 -35.12
CA SER A 706 8.82 -19.43 -34.95
C SER A 706 7.37 -18.99 -35.18
N ILE A 707 6.48 -19.95 -35.46
CA ILE A 707 5.05 -19.70 -35.63
C ILE A 707 4.47 -19.20 -34.29
N PHE A 708 3.88 -18.01 -34.29
CA PHE A 708 3.20 -17.44 -33.13
C PHE A 708 2.04 -18.36 -32.70
N THR A 709 2.16 -18.97 -31.53
CA THR A 709 1.12 -19.83 -30.93
C THR A 709 0.69 -19.20 -29.60
N PRO A 710 -0.56 -18.74 -29.43
CA PRO A 710 -1.00 -18.13 -28.19
C PRO A 710 -1.17 -19.19 -27.09
N ASN A 711 -0.79 -18.87 -25.85
CA ASN A 711 -1.15 -19.68 -24.68
C ASN A 711 -2.61 -19.41 -24.26
N VAL A 712 -3.16 -20.24 -23.36
CA VAL A 712 -4.55 -20.15 -22.88
C VAL A 712 -4.59 -19.76 -21.40
N ILE A 713 -5.45 -18.79 -21.08
CA ILE A 713 -5.83 -18.42 -19.71
C ILE A 713 -6.99 -19.32 -19.28
N ALA A 714 -6.95 -19.85 -18.05
CA ALA A 714 -8.04 -20.66 -17.51
C ALA A 714 -9.33 -19.84 -17.34
N ASP A 715 -10.46 -20.37 -17.80
CA ASP A 715 -11.78 -19.76 -17.60
C ASP A 715 -12.19 -19.87 -16.11
N GLY A 716 -11.91 -18.82 -15.34
CA GLY A 716 -12.29 -18.72 -13.93
C GLY A 716 -11.67 -17.53 -13.19
N HIS A 717 -12.16 -16.31 -13.46
CA HIS A 717 -11.86 -15.01 -12.82
C HIS A 717 -10.41 -14.49 -13.03
N VAL A 718 -10.10 -13.29 -13.55
CA VAL A 718 -10.81 -11.99 -13.69
C VAL A 718 -10.28 -11.28 -14.95
N VAL A 719 -11.15 -10.85 -15.87
CA VAL A 719 -11.26 -9.48 -16.44
C VAL A 719 -12.64 -9.43 -17.11
N GLU A 720 -13.58 -8.69 -16.51
CA GLU A 720 -14.67 -8.11 -17.30
C GLU A 720 -14.03 -7.03 -18.18
N ALA A 721 -13.79 -7.37 -19.44
CA ALA A 721 -13.63 -6.41 -20.50
C ALA A 721 -14.89 -6.53 -21.33
N GLY A 722 -15.76 -5.53 -21.21
CA GLY A 722 -16.84 -5.35 -22.16
C GLY A 722 -16.28 -5.24 -23.57
N ASP A 723 -16.96 -5.88 -24.51
CA ASP A 723 -17.25 -5.28 -25.80
C ASP A 723 -18.46 -6.01 -26.41
N ARG A 724 -19.56 -5.25 -26.49
CA ARG A 724 -20.11 -4.97 -27.80
C ARG A 724 -19.69 -3.57 -28.19
#